data_AF-A0A4U5LXJ2-F1
#
_entry.id   AF-A0A4U5LXJ2-F1
#
_cell.length_a   1.000
_cell.length_b   1.000
_cell.length_c   1.000
_cell.angle_alpha   90.00
_cell.angle_beta   90.00
_cell.angle_gamma   90.00
#
_symmetry.space_group_name_H-M   'P 1'
#
loop_
_entity.id
_entity.type
_entity.pdbx_description
1 polymer ?
#
loop_
_entity_poly.entity_id
_entity_poly.type
_entity_poly.pdbx_seq_one_letter_code
_entity_poly.pdbx_strand_id
1 'polypeptide(L)'
;MQRQQKNTVYDHILPKICRQLIRQKADPDVIKEVSDRISAGFQHQYRIYDHVVFSLLTYRGYSPHDKFEMLAKFVDVIDSERERIHITLPLLTCCDDVDENMKMLYRITKLLGYQDLSLLDVGVMSKRILIPLLNRQRYEPDYVKRLDTLARVLKSYGVSEEVSYKLVLNWWNYLKVDKRSDRHQQEEIRTWLEHNWDQIWIKEKPLPGPVLSFENLQALIDQGSNERVHSEIVKHGWPKNTNFKTLAPQIIDLYLKSADWGSTTKMLNMLSSACNKDTGPETGPEDYPVKNVHLIQIMLRKVFDSPTLEVSSIVDFAYELRRMFPYATTENSTYVETLNASNKLFGSILLNKKRAELTADRVDRVIDLLVTMIRMDMLSLLINETLTSKIISSVLSSLGWNAAVETWMKFQSKLYLSNGMLALLKYSISYSQNRDHTQFVLHKSKTYLSQSRSNAIYVAALMTVGKETEAEQFLKTITHQIRPVDAMHVFRLLNAFNFRTHDHQSTTAFARLCLQYTDLKNDETACALFHDDWLRVCEQNKLGQLPLELYDLFKSYGRDLSQEQKRRVFDLATKHKSLAQKWIFDQEGPYHLLNVTEESRKQFISEFEDRLQRLEEELKDPETKRLVPELDESKLLGNILNLQLHDELLLNPEISNEEVDKMLEGIAS
;
A
#
# COMPACT_ATOMS: atom_id res chain seq x y z
N MET A 1 4.72 -31.28 8.57
CA MET A 1 3.56 -31.40 9.49
C MET A 1 3.04 -30.07 10.07
N GLN A 2 3.83 -28.98 10.16
CA GLN A 2 3.35 -27.70 10.75
C GLN A 2 2.28 -26.92 9.93
N ARG A 3 2.15 -27.12 8.61
CA ARG A 3 1.10 -26.48 7.79
C ARG A 3 -0.29 -27.13 7.96
N GLN A 4 -0.36 -28.43 8.27
CA GLN A 4 -1.64 -29.13 8.42
C GLN A 4 -2.35 -28.83 9.75
N GLN A 5 -1.62 -28.50 10.82
CA GLN A 5 -2.21 -28.14 12.12
C GLN A 5 -2.67 -26.69 12.23
N LYS A 6 -2.06 -25.75 11.47
CA LYS A 6 -2.49 -24.34 11.47
C LYS A 6 -3.92 -24.19 10.94
N ASN A 7 -4.26 -24.78 9.80
CA ASN A 7 -5.58 -24.63 9.18
C ASN A 7 -6.72 -25.21 10.05
N THR A 8 -6.51 -26.37 10.67
CA THR A 8 -7.53 -27.00 11.55
C THR A 8 -7.80 -26.19 12.81
N VAL A 9 -6.78 -25.57 13.39
CA VAL A 9 -6.93 -24.72 14.58
C VAL A 9 -7.74 -23.46 14.23
N TYR A 10 -7.51 -22.85 13.06
CA TYR A 10 -8.24 -21.65 12.64
C TYR A 10 -9.69 -21.93 12.27
N ASP A 11 -9.97 -23.03 11.58
CA ASP A 11 -11.35 -23.47 11.26
C ASP A 11 -12.19 -23.68 12.51
N HIS A 12 -11.57 -23.97 13.66
CA HIS A 12 -12.26 -24.12 14.94
C HIS A 12 -12.30 -22.85 15.78
N ILE A 13 -11.30 -21.96 15.68
CA ILE A 13 -11.22 -20.72 16.47
C ILE A 13 -12.03 -19.59 15.83
N LEU A 14 -11.93 -19.36 14.53
CA LEU A 14 -12.61 -18.24 13.87
C LEU A 14 -14.13 -18.26 14.07
N PRO A 15 -14.84 -19.40 13.88
CA PRO A 15 -16.27 -19.45 14.15
C PRO A 15 -16.61 -19.29 15.64
N LYS A 16 -15.70 -19.61 16.57
CA LYS A 16 -15.93 -19.36 18.01
C LYS A 16 -15.84 -17.87 18.32
N ILE A 17 -14.85 -17.17 17.76
CA ILE A 17 -14.71 -15.71 17.90
C ILE A 17 -15.94 -15.00 17.34
N CYS A 18 -16.34 -15.30 16.10
CA CYS A 18 -17.51 -14.69 15.48
C CYS A 18 -18.79 -14.94 16.30
N ARG A 19 -19.00 -16.18 16.80
CA ARG A 19 -20.14 -16.49 17.69
C ARG A 19 -20.10 -15.71 19.00
N GLN A 20 -18.92 -15.50 19.59
CA GLN A 20 -18.80 -14.71 20.82
C GLN A 20 -19.11 -13.24 20.59
N LEU A 21 -18.57 -12.64 19.52
CA LEU A 21 -18.84 -11.25 19.16
C LEU A 21 -20.34 -11.00 18.96
N ILE A 22 -21.01 -11.88 18.21
CA ILE A 22 -22.47 -11.80 17.99
C ILE A 22 -23.24 -12.03 19.30
N ARG A 23 -22.85 -13.03 20.11
CA ARG A 23 -23.51 -13.32 21.40
C ARG A 23 -23.39 -12.16 22.39
N GLN A 24 -22.28 -11.44 22.39
CA GLN A 24 -22.05 -10.27 23.25
C GLN A 24 -22.71 -9.00 22.73
N LYS A 25 -23.38 -9.03 21.56
CA LYS A 25 -23.94 -7.84 20.89
C LYS A 25 -22.89 -6.75 20.69
N ALA A 26 -21.68 -7.16 20.30
CA ALA A 26 -20.60 -6.22 20.00
C ALA A 26 -21.04 -5.22 18.92
N ASP A 27 -20.53 -4.00 19.02
CA ASP A 27 -20.84 -2.96 18.03
C ASP A 27 -20.34 -3.39 16.63
N PRO A 28 -21.09 -3.10 15.55
CA PRO A 28 -20.73 -3.50 14.20
C PRO A 28 -19.37 -2.98 13.73
N ASP A 29 -18.97 -1.79 14.18
CA ASP A 29 -17.68 -1.21 13.83
C ASP A 29 -16.54 -2.02 14.48
N VAL A 30 -16.74 -2.51 15.72
CA VAL A 30 -15.80 -3.41 16.41
C VAL A 30 -15.72 -4.77 15.70
N ILE A 31 -16.86 -5.31 15.25
CA ILE A 31 -16.86 -6.58 14.49
C ILE A 31 -16.11 -6.40 13.18
N LYS A 32 -16.30 -5.27 12.50
CA LYS A 32 -15.60 -4.93 11.26
C LYS A 32 -14.09 -4.80 11.51
N GLU A 33 -13.68 -4.06 12.54
CA GLU A 33 -12.27 -3.91 12.95
C GLU A 33 -11.60 -5.26 13.19
N VAL A 34 -12.20 -6.13 14.01
CA VAL A 34 -11.64 -7.46 14.31
C VAL A 34 -11.59 -8.33 13.04
N SER A 35 -12.61 -8.26 12.21
CA SER A 35 -12.69 -9.03 10.96
C SER A 35 -11.65 -8.57 9.94
N ASP A 36 -11.44 -7.26 9.79
CA ASP A 36 -10.42 -6.69 8.89
C ASP A 36 -9.01 -7.05 9.36
N ARG A 37 -8.74 -6.97 10.67
CA ARG A 37 -7.46 -7.41 11.26
C ARG A 37 -7.15 -8.87 11.00
N ILE A 38 -8.14 -9.74 11.21
CA ILE A 38 -8.03 -11.16 10.91
C ILE A 38 -7.80 -11.36 9.41
N SER A 39 -8.63 -10.77 8.55
CA SER A 39 -8.53 -10.93 7.10
C SER A 39 -7.15 -10.53 6.55
N ALA A 40 -6.67 -9.35 6.96
CA ALA A 40 -5.37 -8.83 6.54
C ALA A 40 -4.20 -9.65 7.11
N GLY A 41 -4.29 -10.09 8.37
CA GLY A 41 -3.26 -10.92 9.01
C GLY A 41 -3.10 -12.30 8.38
N PHE A 42 -4.14 -12.82 7.72
CA PHE A 42 -4.13 -14.13 7.06
C PHE A 42 -4.08 -14.05 5.51
N GLN A 43 -3.66 -12.90 4.95
CA GLN A 43 -3.51 -12.71 3.50
C GLN A 43 -4.73 -13.20 2.70
N HIS A 44 -5.94 -12.97 3.25
CA HIS A 44 -7.23 -13.26 2.60
C HIS A 44 -7.50 -14.72 2.26
N GLN A 45 -6.73 -15.66 2.84
CA GLN A 45 -6.98 -17.09 2.66
C GLN A 45 -8.33 -17.53 3.25
N TYR A 46 -8.88 -16.75 4.18
CA TYR A 46 -10.11 -17.08 4.92
C TYR A 46 -11.17 -16.00 4.76
N ARG A 47 -12.39 -16.40 4.37
CA ARG A 47 -13.56 -15.53 4.24
C ARG A 47 -14.22 -15.28 5.61
N ILE A 48 -13.54 -14.54 6.49
CA ILE A 48 -14.01 -14.30 7.87
C ILE A 48 -15.43 -13.70 7.92
N TYR A 49 -15.75 -12.80 7.01
CA TYR A 49 -17.08 -12.20 6.92
C TYR A 49 -18.19 -13.22 6.62
N ASP A 50 -17.90 -14.30 5.88
CA ASP A 50 -18.87 -15.38 5.70
C ASP A 50 -19.16 -16.10 7.04
N HIS A 51 -18.16 -16.25 7.91
CA HIS A 51 -18.35 -16.79 9.27
C HIS A 51 -19.09 -15.83 10.20
N VAL A 52 -18.88 -14.51 10.06
CA VAL A 52 -19.63 -13.48 10.79
C VAL A 52 -21.10 -13.57 10.40
N VAL A 53 -21.42 -13.59 9.11
CA VAL A 53 -22.78 -13.73 8.58
C VAL A 53 -23.43 -15.01 9.05
N PHE A 54 -22.72 -16.13 8.92
CA PHE A 54 -23.23 -17.41 9.39
C PHE A 54 -23.57 -17.36 10.88
N SER A 55 -22.68 -16.81 11.71
CA SER A 55 -22.90 -16.66 13.15
C SER A 55 -24.08 -15.74 13.46
N LEU A 56 -24.20 -14.62 12.74
CA LEU A 56 -25.29 -13.65 12.87
C LEU A 56 -26.65 -14.28 12.53
N LEU A 57 -26.74 -14.91 11.36
CA LEU A 57 -28.00 -15.45 10.84
C LEU A 57 -28.48 -16.67 11.62
N THR A 58 -27.56 -17.47 12.17
CA THR A 58 -27.88 -18.67 12.96
C THR A 58 -28.12 -18.37 14.44
N TYR A 59 -27.76 -17.18 14.95
CA TYR A 59 -27.96 -16.83 16.35
C TYR A 59 -29.45 -16.68 16.67
N ARG A 60 -29.91 -17.40 17.69
CA ARG A 60 -31.34 -17.43 18.09
C ARG A 60 -31.77 -16.24 18.94
N GLY A 61 -30.82 -15.53 19.56
CA GLY A 61 -31.14 -14.41 20.46
C GLY A 61 -31.47 -13.10 19.74
N TYR A 62 -31.42 -13.06 18.41
CA TYR A 62 -31.73 -11.88 17.60
C TYR A 62 -33.08 -12.05 16.91
N SER A 63 -33.87 -10.98 16.91
CA SER A 63 -35.08 -10.91 16.11
C SER A 63 -34.73 -10.89 14.61
N PRO A 64 -35.67 -11.22 13.70
CA PRO A 64 -35.46 -11.09 12.26
C PRO A 64 -35.03 -9.67 11.87
N HIS A 65 -35.53 -8.65 12.56
CA HIS A 65 -35.15 -7.26 12.32
C HIS A 65 -33.72 -6.96 12.76
N ASP A 66 -33.29 -7.42 13.94
CA ASP A 66 -31.91 -7.23 14.40
C ASP A 66 -30.90 -7.90 13.46
N LYS A 67 -31.24 -9.10 12.97
CA LYS A 67 -30.43 -9.80 11.96
C LYS A 67 -30.32 -9.02 10.66
N PHE A 68 -31.43 -8.41 10.22
CA PHE A 68 -31.45 -7.55 9.04
C PHE A 68 -30.57 -6.31 9.22
N GLU A 69 -30.72 -5.57 10.31
CA GLU A 69 -29.95 -4.34 10.60
C GLU A 69 -28.45 -4.63 10.64
N MET A 70 -28.05 -5.73 11.29
CA MET A 70 -26.66 -6.16 11.32
C MET A 70 -26.17 -6.61 9.94
N LEU A 71 -26.95 -7.40 9.20
CA LEU A 71 -26.55 -7.85 7.87
C LEU A 71 -26.35 -6.67 6.91
N ALA A 72 -27.23 -5.67 6.98
CA ALA A 72 -27.15 -4.47 6.16
C ALA A 72 -25.83 -3.72 6.33
N LYS A 73 -25.21 -3.76 7.53
CA LYS A 73 -23.91 -3.13 7.78
C LYS A 73 -22.73 -3.86 7.15
N PHE A 74 -22.87 -5.15 6.85
CA PHE A 74 -21.78 -5.96 6.29
C PHE A 74 -22.00 -6.34 4.83
N VAL A 75 -23.23 -6.20 4.30
CA VAL A 75 -23.60 -6.74 2.97
C VAL A 75 -22.71 -6.21 1.85
N ASP A 76 -22.22 -4.96 1.93
CA ASP A 76 -21.33 -4.39 0.92
C ASP A 76 -19.93 -5.00 0.95
N VAL A 77 -19.48 -5.47 2.12
CA VAL A 77 -18.20 -6.17 2.29
C VAL A 77 -18.31 -7.62 1.84
N ILE A 78 -19.46 -8.24 2.10
CA ILE A 78 -19.72 -9.64 1.78
C ILE A 78 -20.03 -9.77 0.29
N ASP A 79 -21.07 -9.10 -0.18
CA ASP A 79 -21.69 -9.32 -1.48
C ASP A 79 -22.02 -7.99 -2.15
N SER A 80 -20.98 -7.25 -2.56
CA SER A 80 -21.11 -5.90 -3.16
C SER A 80 -22.06 -5.85 -4.35
N GLU A 81 -22.05 -6.90 -5.19
CA GLU A 81 -22.84 -6.99 -6.43
C GLU A 81 -24.23 -7.62 -6.22
N ARG A 82 -24.55 -8.08 -5.00
CA ARG A 82 -25.82 -8.75 -4.68
C ARG A 82 -26.09 -10.03 -5.48
N GLU A 83 -25.04 -10.76 -5.82
CA GLU A 83 -25.14 -12.02 -6.57
C GLU A 83 -25.56 -13.19 -5.66
N ARG A 84 -25.22 -13.13 -4.36
CA ARG A 84 -25.41 -14.24 -3.41
C ARG A 84 -26.72 -14.10 -2.63
N ILE A 85 -27.84 -14.00 -3.33
CA ILE A 85 -29.17 -13.75 -2.72
C ILE A 85 -29.56 -14.78 -1.64
N HIS A 86 -29.05 -16.01 -1.70
CA HIS A 86 -29.27 -17.05 -0.70
C HIS A 86 -28.87 -16.65 0.73
N ILE A 87 -27.97 -15.68 0.90
CA ILE A 87 -27.60 -15.13 2.22
C ILE A 87 -28.82 -14.54 2.94
N THR A 88 -29.84 -14.10 2.21
CA THR A 88 -31.06 -13.51 2.77
C THR A 88 -32.09 -14.54 3.23
N LEU A 89 -31.95 -15.81 2.82
CA LEU A 89 -32.93 -16.86 3.09
C LEU A 89 -33.19 -17.07 4.60
N PRO A 90 -32.18 -17.06 5.48
CA PRO A 90 -32.42 -17.17 6.92
C PRO A 90 -33.32 -16.05 7.49
N LEU A 91 -33.28 -14.84 6.92
CA LEU A 91 -34.13 -13.73 7.37
C LEU A 91 -35.61 -14.03 7.15
N LEU A 92 -35.95 -14.65 6.01
CA LEU A 92 -37.31 -15.07 5.69
C LEU A 92 -37.74 -16.25 6.58
N THR A 93 -36.86 -17.24 6.79
CA THR A 93 -37.21 -18.40 7.62
C THR A 93 -37.42 -18.09 9.10
N CYS A 94 -36.86 -16.98 9.59
CA CYS A 94 -36.98 -16.56 10.99
C CYS A 94 -38.25 -15.74 11.27
N CYS A 95 -38.98 -15.27 10.26
CA CYS A 95 -40.22 -14.51 10.44
C CYS A 95 -41.37 -15.46 10.83
N ASP A 96 -42.22 -15.03 11.76
CA ASP A 96 -43.25 -15.89 12.35
C ASP A 96 -44.46 -16.06 11.41
N ASP A 97 -44.80 -15.01 10.67
CA ASP A 97 -45.95 -14.99 9.77
C ASP A 97 -45.62 -14.47 8.35
N VAL A 98 -46.62 -14.53 7.47
CA VAL A 98 -46.47 -14.07 6.09
C VAL A 98 -46.38 -12.55 5.98
N ASP A 99 -46.97 -11.78 6.89
CA ASP A 99 -46.92 -10.30 6.85
C ASP A 99 -45.53 -9.77 7.18
N GLU A 100 -44.87 -10.35 8.18
CA GLU A 100 -43.47 -10.10 8.50
C GLU A 100 -42.55 -10.52 7.36
N ASN A 101 -42.81 -11.68 6.75
CA ASN A 101 -42.07 -12.13 5.57
C ASN A 101 -42.19 -11.13 4.40
N MET A 102 -43.38 -10.58 4.16
CA MET A 102 -43.58 -9.56 3.12
C MET A 102 -42.84 -8.26 3.43
N LYS A 103 -42.88 -7.79 4.68
CA LYS A 103 -42.08 -6.62 5.12
C LYS A 103 -40.59 -6.87 4.94
N MET A 104 -40.12 -8.08 5.28
CA MET A 104 -38.71 -8.46 5.11
C MET A 104 -38.32 -8.55 3.64
N LEU A 105 -39.17 -9.09 2.77
CA LEU A 105 -38.97 -9.10 1.32
C LEU A 105 -38.82 -7.69 0.74
N TYR A 106 -39.65 -6.75 1.18
CA TYR A 106 -39.51 -5.35 0.78
C TYR A 106 -38.15 -4.78 1.20
N ARG A 107 -37.71 -5.06 2.43
CA ARG A 107 -36.39 -4.62 2.90
C ARG A 107 -35.24 -5.27 2.10
N ILE A 108 -35.33 -6.55 1.80
CA ILE A 108 -34.32 -7.27 0.99
C ILE A 108 -34.23 -6.70 -0.43
N THR A 109 -35.38 -6.46 -1.07
CA THR A 109 -35.41 -5.99 -2.46
C THR A 109 -35.09 -4.50 -2.60
N LYS A 110 -35.62 -3.65 -1.71
CA LYS A 110 -35.48 -2.18 -1.80
C LYS A 110 -34.33 -1.60 -1.01
N LEU A 111 -34.03 -2.13 0.18
CA LEU A 111 -32.98 -1.57 1.03
C LEU A 111 -31.64 -2.29 0.81
N LEU A 112 -31.63 -3.62 0.73
CA LEU A 112 -30.41 -4.37 0.43
C LEU A 112 -30.11 -4.40 -1.07
N GLY A 113 -31.10 -4.29 -1.94
CA GLY A 113 -30.92 -4.25 -3.40
C GLY A 113 -30.89 -5.62 -4.09
N TYR A 114 -31.30 -6.69 -3.42
CA TYR A 114 -31.44 -8.02 -4.03
C TYR A 114 -32.70 -8.10 -4.87
N GLN A 115 -32.58 -7.95 -6.19
CA GLN A 115 -33.75 -7.83 -7.07
C GLN A 115 -34.33 -9.18 -7.53
N ASP A 116 -33.49 -10.20 -7.76
CA ASP A 116 -33.94 -11.48 -8.34
C ASP A 116 -34.21 -12.57 -7.28
N LEU A 117 -35.37 -12.47 -6.63
CA LEU A 117 -35.84 -13.47 -5.66
C LEU A 117 -36.06 -14.87 -6.25
N SER A 118 -36.11 -15.01 -7.58
CA SER A 118 -36.42 -16.30 -8.22
C SER A 118 -35.34 -17.35 -8.00
N LEU A 119 -34.13 -16.91 -7.67
CA LEU A 119 -32.99 -17.77 -7.36
C LEU A 119 -33.07 -18.38 -5.95
N LEU A 120 -33.96 -17.90 -5.08
CA LEU A 120 -34.13 -18.47 -3.73
C LEU A 120 -34.75 -19.88 -3.76
N ASP A 121 -34.58 -20.63 -2.68
CA ASP A 121 -35.14 -21.98 -2.55
C ASP A 121 -36.67 -21.98 -2.69
N VAL A 122 -37.14 -22.64 -3.74
CA VAL A 122 -38.55 -22.68 -4.13
C VAL A 122 -39.42 -23.33 -3.06
N GLY A 123 -38.90 -24.32 -2.33
CA GLY A 123 -39.61 -25.00 -1.25
C GLY A 123 -39.87 -24.07 -0.07
N VAL A 124 -38.88 -23.24 0.29
CA VAL A 124 -39.03 -22.21 1.33
C VAL A 124 -39.98 -21.11 0.87
N MET A 125 -39.78 -20.58 -0.34
CA MET A 125 -40.61 -19.50 -0.90
C MET A 125 -42.08 -19.91 -1.03
N SER A 126 -42.35 -21.13 -1.51
CA SER A 126 -43.71 -21.65 -1.63
C SER A 126 -44.39 -21.81 -0.27
N LYS A 127 -43.72 -22.42 0.71
CA LYS A 127 -44.30 -22.69 2.05
C LYS A 127 -44.50 -21.44 2.89
N ARG A 128 -43.57 -20.48 2.83
CA ARG A 128 -43.58 -19.30 3.72
C ARG A 128 -44.29 -18.09 3.11
N ILE A 129 -44.31 -17.98 1.78
CA ILE A 129 -44.84 -16.79 1.10
C ILE A 129 -45.97 -17.15 0.12
N LEU A 130 -45.70 -17.94 -0.92
CA LEU A 130 -46.67 -18.10 -2.03
C LEU A 130 -47.96 -18.80 -1.58
N ILE A 131 -47.86 -19.94 -0.90
CA ILE A 131 -49.03 -20.70 -0.43
C ILE A 131 -49.82 -19.90 0.62
N PRO A 132 -49.21 -19.31 1.67
CA PRO A 132 -49.93 -18.47 2.62
C PRO A 132 -50.66 -17.28 1.97
N LEU A 133 -50.01 -16.56 1.03
CA LEU A 133 -50.66 -15.46 0.30
C LEU A 133 -51.82 -15.94 -0.57
N LEU A 134 -51.63 -17.04 -1.29
CA LEU A 134 -52.68 -17.62 -2.13
C LEU A 134 -53.87 -18.11 -1.26
N ASN A 135 -53.60 -18.62 -0.06
CA ASN A 135 -54.60 -19.06 0.89
C ASN A 135 -55.40 -17.93 1.56
N ARG A 136 -54.88 -16.69 1.57
CA ARG A 136 -55.67 -15.53 2.01
C ARG A 136 -56.82 -15.22 1.07
N GLN A 137 -56.71 -15.63 -0.19
CA GLN A 137 -57.71 -15.43 -1.24
C GLN A 137 -58.62 -16.66 -1.42
N ARG A 138 -58.79 -17.50 -0.39
CA ARG A 138 -59.59 -18.75 -0.45
C ARG A 138 -61.05 -18.56 -0.87
N TYR A 139 -61.60 -17.36 -0.71
CA TYR A 139 -62.97 -17.03 -1.08
C TYR A 139 -63.14 -16.66 -2.56
N GLU A 140 -62.06 -16.42 -3.30
CA GLU A 140 -62.11 -16.24 -4.75
C GLU A 140 -62.15 -17.63 -5.40
N PRO A 141 -63.23 -18.00 -6.11
CA PRO A 141 -63.35 -19.32 -6.72
C PRO A 141 -62.42 -19.53 -7.91
N ASP A 142 -62.00 -18.44 -8.58
CA ASP A 142 -61.13 -18.48 -9.74
C ASP A 142 -59.65 -18.46 -9.33
N TYR A 143 -58.95 -19.57 -9.56
CA TYR A 143 -57.56 -19.73 -9.18
C TYR A 143 -56.62 -18.80 -9.96
N VAL A 144 -56.93 -18.49 -11.22
CA VAL A 144 -56.14 -17.57 -12.06
C VAL A 144 -56.19 -16.16 -11.47
N LYS A 145 -57.37 -15.69 -11.04
CA LYS A 145 -57.51 -14.40 -10.34
C LYS A 145 -56.81 -14.36 -8.99
N ARG A 146 -56.72 -15.50 -8.29
CA ARG A 146 -55.93 -15.61 -7.06
C ARG A 146 -54.44 -15.44 -7.33
N LEU A 147 -53.93 -16.01 -8.42
CA LEU A 147 -52.54 -15.81 -8.88
C LEU A 147 -52.28 -14.36 -9.31
N ASP A 148 -53.22 -13.71 -10.01
CA ASP A 148 -53.10 -12.28 -10.34
C ASP A 148 -53.05 -11.39 -9.10
N THR A 149 -53.85 -11.73 -8.09
CA THR A 149 -53.86 -11.01 -6.82
C THR A 149 -52.54 -11.23 -6.07
N LEU A 150 -52.00 -12.45 -6.08
CA LEU A 150 -50.67 -12.75 -5.55
C LEU A 150 -49.58 -11.94 -6.25
N ALA A 151 -49.57 -11.90 -7.59
CA ALA A 151 -48.59 -11.13 -8.35
C ALA A 151 -48.69 -9.62 -8.06
N ARG A 152 -49.91 -9.08 -7.93
CA ARG A 152 -50.13 -7.67 -7.52
C ARG A 152 -49.61 -7.40 -6.11
N VAL A 153 -49.82 -8.31 -5.16
CA VAL A 153 -49.29 -8.18 -3.80
C VAL A 153 -47.77 -8.21 -3.82
N LEU A 154 -47.13 -9.17 -4.49
CA LEU A 154 -45.66 -9.20 -4.63
C LEU A 154 -45.12 -7.91 -5.23
N LYS A 155 -45.77 -7.39 -6.27
CA LYS A 155 -45.44 -6.10 -6.90
C LYS A 155 -45.50 -4.93 -5.92
N SER A 156 -46.51 -4.87 -5.05
CA SER A 156 -46.64 -3.82 -4.04
C SER A 156 -45.50 -3.82 -3.00
N TYR A 157 -44.85 -4.97 -2.80
CA TYR A 157 -43.68 -5.12 -1.92
C TYR A 157 -42.34 -5.08 -2.68
N GLY A 158 -42.34 -4.61 -3.93
CA GLY A 158 -41.12 -4.29 -4.67
C GLY A 158 -40.57 -5.40 -5.57
N VAL A 159 -41.29 -6.51 -5.72
CA VAL A 159 -40.93 -7.61 -6.64
C VAL A 159 -41.36 -7.24 -8.06
N SER A 160 -40.48 -7.38 -9.06
CA SER A 160 -40.85 -7.10 -10.45
C SER A 160 -41.84 -8.14 -11.01
N GLU A 161 -42.55 -7.78 -12.07
CA GLU A 161 -43.46 -8.72 -12.76
C GLU A 161 -42.70 -9.93 -13.31
N GLU A 162 -41.49 -9.70 -13.85
CA GLU A 162 -40.59 -10.75 -14.33
C GLU A 162 -40.20 -11.74 -13.22
N VAL A 163 -39.79 -11.22 -12.06
CA VAL A 163 -39.38 -12.07 -10.93
C VAL A 163 -40.60 -12.79 -10.34
N SER A 164 -41.76 -12.13 -10.28
CA SER A 164 -43.02 -12.77 -9.84
C SER A 164 -43.40 -13.93 -10.76
N TYR A 165 -43.29 -13.75 -12.07
CA TYR A 165 -43.48 -14.81 -13.06
C TYR A 165 -42.51 -15.97 -12.85
N LYS A 166 -41.21 -15.68 -12.72
CA LYS A 166 -40.17 -16.70 -12.48
C LYS A 166 -40.41 -17.47 -11.17
N LEU A 167 -40.84 -16.79 -10.11
CA LEU A 167 -41.19 -17.45 -8.83
C LEU A 167 -42.35 -18.43 -8.99
N VAL A 168 -43.42 -18.04 -9.70
CA VAL A 168 -44.56 -18.93 -9.98
C VAL A 168 -44.17 -20.07 -10.90
N LEU A 169 -43.33 -19.82 -11.92
CA LEU A 169 -42.78 -20.84 -12.80
C LEU A 169 -41.94 -21.88 -12.03
N ASN A 170 -41.05 -21.40 -11.17
CA ASN A 170 -40.22 -22.25 -10.33
C ASN A 170 -41.09 -23.08 -9.37
N TRP A 171 -42.12 -22.47 -8.79
CA TRP A 171 -43.09 -23.16 -7.94
C TRP A 171 -43.89 -24.24 -8.71
N TRP A 172 -44.33 -23.95 -9.93
CA TRP A 172 -44.98 -24.93 -10.80
C TRP A 172 -44.07 -26.12 -11.12
N ASN A 173 -42.81 -25.85 -11.48
CA ASN A 173 -41.82 -26.90 -11.73
C ASN A 173 -41.57 -27.76 -10.48
N TYR A 174 -41.56 -27.15 -9.28
CA TYR A 174 -41.48 -27.87 -8.02
C TYR A 174 -42.69 -28.78 -7.79
N LEU A 175 -43.91 -28.29 -8.07
CA LEU A 175 -45.14 -29.08 -7.94
C LEU A 175 -45.18 -30.27 -8.91
N LYS A 176 -44.70 -30.11 -10.16
CA LYS A 176 -44.62 -31.22 -11.13
C LYS A 176 -43.84 -32.42 -10.63
N VAL A 177 -42.77 -32.16 -9.87
CA VAL A 177 -41.88 -33.21 -9.35
C VAL A 177 -42.48 -33.85 -8.08
N ASP A 178 -43.30 -33.10 -7.32
CA ASP A 178 -43.98 -33.61 -6.14
C ASP A 178 -45.21 -34.47 -6.51
N LYS A 179 -45.07 -35.79 -6.32
CA LYS A 179 -46.13 -36.78 -6.61
C LYS A 179 -47.41 -36.60 -5.77
N ARG A 180 -47.40 -35.75 -4.74
CA ARG A 180 -48.55 -35.49 -3.84
C ARG A 180 -49.36 -34.25 -4.24
N SER A 181 -48.94 -33.52 -5.26
CA SER A 181 -49.56 -32.26 -5.66
C SER A 181 -50.82 -32.46 -6.52
N ASP A 182 -51.76 -31.52 -6.39
CA ASP A 182 -53.04 -31.53 -7.11
C ASP A 182 -52.84 -31.21 -8.60
N ARG A 183 -53.25 -32.14 -9.48
CA ARG A 183 -53.14 -31.99 -10.93
C ARG A 183 -53.94 -30.80 -11.47
N HIS A 184 -55.06 -30.46 -10.83
CA HIS A 184 -55.88 -29.33 -11.27
C HIS A 184 -55.16 -28.00 -11.05
N GLN A 185 -54.56 -27.82 -9.87
CA GLN A 185 -53.74 -26.64 -9.55
C GLN A 185 -52.53 -26.51 -10.48
N GLN A 186 -51.90 -27.61 -10.88
CA GLN A 186 -50.80 -27.58 -11.83
C GLN A 186 -51.23 -27.04 -13.21
N GLU A 187 -52.42 -27.40 -13.68
CA GLU A 187 -52.92 -26.94 -14.97
C GLU A 187 -53.34 -25.47 -14.91
N GLU A 188 -53.96 -25.01 -13.83
CA GLU A 188 -54.34 -23.61 -13.65
C GLU A 188 -53.11 -22.68 -13.55
N ILE A 189 -52.05 -23.09 -12.84
CA ILE A 189 -50.78 -22.34 -12.82
C ILE A 189 -50.16 -22.30 -14.22
N ARG A 190 -50.22 -23.42 -14.97
CA ARG A 190 -49.74 -23.48 -16.35
C ARG A 190 -50.49 -22.49 -17.24
N THR A 191 -51.81 -22.46 -17.17
CA THR A 191 -52.64 -21.52 -17.94
C THR A 191 -52.30 -20.07 -17.59
N TRP A 192 -52.08 -19.76 -16.31
CA TRP A 192 -51.65 -18.43 -15.89
C TRP A 192 -50.26 -18.06 -16.44
N LEU A 193 -49.32 -18.99 -16.45
CA LEU A 193 -47.97 -18.78 -17.01
C LEU A 193 -48.03 -18.54 -18.52
N GLU A 194 -48.77 -19.37 -19.27
CA GLU A 194 -48.93 -19.21 -20.72
C GLU A 194 -49.56 -17.85 -21.06
N HIS A 195 -50.57 -17.41 -20.30
CA HIS A 195 -51.22 -16.11 -20.51
C HIS A 195 -50.32 -14.89 -20.22
N ASN A 196 -49.49 -14.97 -19.17
CA ASN A 196 -48.64 -13.86 -18.74
C ASN A 196 -47.29 -13.80 -19.48
N TRP A 197 -46.88 -14.88 -20.16
CA TRP A 197 -45.64 -14.92 -20.95
C TRP A 197 -45.63 -13.81 -22.01
N ASP A 198 -46.69 -13.73 -22.80
CA ASP A 198 -46.81 -12.76 -23.89
C ASP A 198 -46.83 -11.32 -23.36
N GLN A 199 -47.45 -11.08 -22.19
CA GLN A 199 -47.54 -9.74 -21.62
C GLN A 199 -46.21 -9.21 -21.07
N ILE A 200 -45.35 -10.10 -20.55
CA ILE A 200 -44.10 -9.75 -19.87
C ILE A 200 -42.92 -9.69 -20.85
N TRP A 201 -42.87 -10.61 -21.82
CA TRP A 201 -41.68 -10.80 -22.66
C TRP A 201 -41.82 -10.30 -24.10
N ILE A 202 -43.05 -10.09 -24.61
CA ILE A 202 -43.29 -9.61 -26.00
C ILE A 202 -43.38 -8.08 -26.07
N LYS A 203 -43.56 -7.37 -24.95
CA LYS A 203 -43.37 -5.90 -24.94
C LYS A 203 -41.92 -5.59 -25.27
N GLU A 204 -41.71 -4.82 -26.34
CA GLU A 204 -40.40 -4.35 -26.79
C GLU A 204 -39.59 -3.87 -25.58
N LYS A 205 -38.56 -4.64 -25.22
CA LYS A 205 -37.56 -4.15 -24.27
C LYS A 205 -36.97 -2.88 -24.91
N PRO A 206 -36.93 -1.74 -24.20
CA PRO A 206 -36.17 -0.61 -24.69
C PRO A 206 -34.76 -1.12 -25.02
N LEU A 207 -34.24 -0.73 -26.18
CA LEU A 207 -32.88 -1.04 -26.62
C LEU A 207 -31.94 -0.88 -25.40
N PRO A 208 -31.06 -1.86 -25.12
CA PRO A 208 -30.11 -1.70 -24.04
C PRO A 208 -29.41 -0.36 -24.25
N GLY A 209 -29.46 0.50 -23.23
CA GLY A 209 -28.84 1.81 -23.29
C GLY A 209 -27.38 1.70 -23.72
N PRO A 210 -26.77 2.80 -24.20
CA PRO A 210 -25.40 2.77 -24.70
C PRO A 210 -24.48 2.09 -23.67
N VAL A 211 -23.78 1.04 -24.11
CA VAL A 211 -22.82 0.32 -23.27
C VAL A 211 -21.60 1.23 -23.12
N LEU A 212 -21.17 1.47 -21.89
CA LEU A 212 -19.97 2.23 -21.60
C LEU A 212 -18.74 1.50 -22.18
N SER A 213 -18.05 2.13 -23.14
CA SER A 213 -16.79 1.63 -23.68
C SER A 213 -15.60 2.09 -22.82
N PHE A 214 -14.49 1.36 -22.90
CA PHE A 214 -13.24 1.73 -22.22
C PHE A 214 -12.74 3.12 -22.67
N GLU A 215 -12.79 3.41 -23.96
CA GLU A 215 -12.37 4.70 -24.53
C GLU A 215 -13.21 5.87 -24.01
N ASN A 216 -14.53 5.68 -23.89
CA ASN A 216 -15.43 6.70 -23.33
C ASN A 216 -15.14 6.92 -21.84
N LEU A 217 -14.89 5.85 -21.08
CA LEU A 217 -14.52 5.97 -19.67
C LEU A 217 -13.17 6.67 -19.48
N GLN A 218 -12.18 6.34 -20.31
CA GLN A 218 -10.87 6.98 -20.30
C GLN A 218 -10.99 8.49 -20.61
N ALA A 219 -11.75 8.85 -21.65
CA ALA A 219 -12.00 10.25 -21.98
C ALA A 219 -12.71 11.02 -20.86
N LEU A 220 -13.60 10.37 -20.10
CA LEU A 220 -14.24 10.98 -18.92
C LEU A 220 -13.28 11.18 -17.74
N ILE A 221 -12.34 10.26 -17.53
CA ILE A 221 -11.27 10.39 -16.54
C ILE A 221 -10.34 11.54 -16.91
N ASP A 222 -9.96 11.63 -18.19
CA ASP A 222 -9.09 12.69 -18.71
C ASP A 222 -9.74 14.09 -18.61
N GLN A 223 -11.07 14.17 -18.71
CA GLN A 223 -11.85 15.39 -18.49
C GLN A 223 -11.89 15.83 -17.01
N GLY A 224 -11.48 14.97 -16.06
CA GLY A 224 -11.33 15.32 -14.66
C GLY A 224 -12.64 15.45 -13.86
N SER A 225 -13.78 14.96 -14.36
CA SER A 225 -15.07 15.03 -13.65
C SER A 225 -15.39 13.73 -12.90
N ASN A 226 -15.12 13.71 -11.60
CA ASN A 226 -15.38 12.56 -10.72
C ASN A 226 -16.87 12.17 -10.67
N GLU A 227 -17.81 13.12 -10.59
CA GLU A 227 -19.25 12.87 -10.51
C GLU A 227 -19.80 12.15 -11.74
N ARG A 228 -19.32 12.55 -12.93
CA ARG A 228 -19.69 11.90 -14.20
C ARG A 228 -19.14 10.48 -14.25
N VAL A 229 -17.87 10.30 -13.92
CA VAL A 229 -17.25 8.96 -13.82
C VAL A 229 -18.02 8.08 -12.83
N HIS A 230 -18.37 8.60 -11.66
CA HIS A 230 -19.14 7.86 -10.65
C HIS A 230 -20.51 7.44 -11.19
N SER A 231 -21.25 8.39 -11.79
CA SER A 231 -22.60 8.16 -12.29
C SER A 231 -22.63 7.13 -13.41
N GLU A 232 -21.67 7.18 -14.33
CA GLU A 232 -21.60 6.26 -15.46
C GLU A 232 -21.22 4.84 -15.02
N ILE A 233 -20.26 4.68 -14.10
CA ILE A 233 -19.89 3.36 -13.58
C ILE A 233 -21.04 2.75 -12.75
N VAL A 234 -21.75 3.55 -11.94
CA VAL A 234 -22.91 3.06 -11.17
C VAL A 234 -24.06 2.63 -12.08
N LYS A 235 -24.29 3.33 -13.20
CA LYS A 235 -25.38 3.01 -14.15
C LYS A 235 -25.07 1.81 -15.03
N HIS A 236 -23.84 1.73 -15.53
CA HIS A 236 -23.47 0.81 -16.61
C HIS A 236 -22.51 -0.31 -16.17
N GLY A 237 -21.97 -0.23 -14.97
CA GLY A 237 -20.92 -1.13 -14.48
C GLY A 237 -19.57 -0.87 -15.17
N TRP A 238 -18.59 -1.71 -14.85
CA TRP A 238 -17.28 -1.67 -15.51
C TRP A 238 -17.37 -2.23 -16.94
N PRO A 239 -16.74 -1.58 -17.94
CA PRO A 239 -16.64 -2.13 -19.29
C PRO A 239 -15.96 -3.51 -19.29
N LYS A 240 -16.43 -4.45 -20.12
CA LYS A 240 -15.94 -5.84 -20.15
C LYS A 240 -14.45 -6.00 -20.48
N ASN A 241 -13.85 -5.04 -21.20
CA ASN A 241 -12.44 -5.04 -21.61
C ASN A 241 -11.64 -3.96 -20.88
N THR A 242 -11.97 -3.66 -19.62
CA THR A 242 -11.29 -2.62 -18.86
C THR A 242 -9.88 -3.05 -18.49
N ASN A 243 -8.88 -2.28 -18.92
CA ASN A 243 -7.51 -2.47 -18.46
C ASN A 243 -7.32 -1.74 -17.12
N PHE A 244 -7.47 -2.48 -16.01
CA PHE A 244 -7.33 -1.90 -14.67
C PHE A 244 -5.90 -1.46 -14.35
N LYS A 245 -4.86 -2.06 -14.95
CA LYS A 245 -3.45 -1.65 -14.69
C LYS A 245 -3.21 -0.17 -15.02
N THR A 246 -3.80 0.32 -16.11
CA THR A 246 -3.68 1.73 -16.52
C THR A 246 -4.69 2.62 -15.80
N LEU A 247 -5.91 2.12 -15.63
CA LEU A 247 -7.05 2.92 -15.21
C LEU A 247 -7.15 3.09 -13.68
N ALA A 248 -6.77 2.08 -12.90
CA ALA A 248 -6.86 2.13 -11.44
C ALA A 248 -6.02 3.26 -10.82
N PRO A 249 -4.73 3.46 -11.19
CA PRO A 249 -3.94 4.59 -10.67
C PRO A 249 -4.58 5.95 -10.99
N GLN A 250 -5.11 6.13 -12.21
CA GLN A 250 -5.71 7.39 -12.65
C GLN A 250 -7.01 7.70 -11.93
N ILE A 251 -7.87 6.69 -11.71
CA ILE A 251 -9.09 6.85 -10.92
C ILE A 251 -8.75 7.20 -9.48
N ILE A 252 -7.80 6.50 -8.86
CA ILE A 252 -7.36 6.81 -7.49
C ILE A 252 -6.90 8.27 -7.42
N ASP A 253 -6.01 8.69 -8.32
CA ASP A 253 -5.51 10.06 -8.37
C ASP A 253 -6.63 11.10 -8.56
N LEU A 254 -7.58 10.84 -9.45
CA LEU A 254 -8.71 11.73 -9.71
C LEU A 254 -9.55 11.93 -8.44
N TYR A 255 -9.92 10.84 -7.78
CA TYR A 255 -10.77 10.87 -6.59
C TYR A 255 -10.04 11.44 -5.38
N LEU A 256 -8.74 11.16 -5.20
CA LEU A 256 -7.96 11.74 -4.11
C LEU A 256 -7.78 13.27 -4.26
N LYS A 257 -7.79 13.79 -5.49
CA LYS A 257 -7.65 15.23 -5.78
C LYS A 257 -8.97 16.00 -5.69
N SER A 258 -10.06 15.44 -6.22
CA SER A 258 -11.27 16.19 -6.53
C SER A 258 -12.53 15.76 -5.78
N ALA A 259 -12.57 14.54 -5.21
CA ALA A 259 -13.79 14.00 -4.61
C ALA A 259 -13.88 14.24 -3.10
N ASP A 260 -15.12 14.25 -2.60
CA ASP A 260 -15.41 14.11 -1.17
C ASP A 260 -15.11 12.67 -0.70
N TRP A 261 -14.81 12.52 0.59
CA TRP A 261 -14.42 11.23 1.14
C TRP A 261 -15.50 10.14 1.04
N GLY A 262 -16.79 10.53 1.06
CA GLY A 262 -17.90 9.60 0.89
C GLY A 262 -17.89 8.97 -0.51
N SER A 263 -17.75 9.81 -1.55
CA SER A 263 -17.61 9.36 -2.94
C SER A 263 -16.31 8.58 -3.16
N THR A 264 -15.20 9.00 -2.56
CA THR A 264 -13.93 8.25 -2.59
C THR A 264 -14.10 6.85 -2.01
N THR A 265 -14.75 6.71 -0.85
CA THR A 265 -14.95 5.41 -0.20
C THR A 265 -15.79 4.46 -1.07
N LYS A 266 -16.88 4.97 -1.67
CA LYS A 266 -17.70 4.19 -2.60
C LYS A 266 -16.89 3.73 -3.81
N MET A 267 -16.09 4.63 -4.41
CA MET A 267 -15.26 4.29 -5.55
C MET A 267 -14.18 3.26 -5.20
N LEU A 268 -13.54 3.37 -4.03
CA LEU A 268 -12.55 2.39 -3.58
C LEU A 268 -13.15 0.99 -3.40
N ASN A 269 -14.38 0.90 -2.88
CA ASN A 269 -15.09 -0.38 -2.79
C ASN A 269 -15.38 -0.99 -4.18
N MET A 270 -15.86 -0.18 -5.11
CA MET A 270 -16.13 -0.63 -6.49
C MET A 270 -14.85 -1.07 -7.20
N LEU A 271 -13.76 -0.32 -7.02
CA LEU A 271 -12.45 -0.62 -7.62
C LEU A 271 -11.84 -1.88 -7.00
N SER A 272 -11.91 -2.03 -5.69
CA SER A 272 -11.45 -3.22 -4.96
C SER A 272 -12.14 -4.49 -5.47
N SER A 273 -13.47 -4.47 -5.60
CA SER A 273 -14.24 -5.60 -6.14
C SER A 273 -13.79 -5.95 -7.56
N ALA A 274 -13.61 -4.94 -8.42
CA ALA A 274 -13.22 -5.15 -9.82
C ALA A 274 -11.78 -5.68 -9.96
N CYS A 275 -10.81 -5.06 -9.30
CA CYS A 275 -9.41 -5.48 -9.37
C CYS A 275 -9.23 -6.91 -8.86
N ASN A 276 -9.89 -7.28 -7.76
CA ASN A 276 -9.78 -8.62 -7.18
C ASN A 276 -10.50 -9.71 -7.99
N LYS A 277 -11.44 -9.34 -8.88
CA LYS A 277 -12.06 -10.26 -9.84
C LYS A 277 -11.16 -10.49 -11.06
N ASP A 278 -10.54 -9.42 -11.56
CA ASP A 278 -9.67 -9.44 -12.74
C ASP A 278 -8.33 -10.12 -12.47
N THR A 279 -7.86 -10.05 -11.22
CA THR A 279 -6.60 -10.67 -10.78
C THR A 279 -6.85 -11.91 -9.92
N GLY A 280 -6.37 -13.06 -10.38
CA GLY A 280 -6.42 -14.32 -9.63
C GLY A 280 -5.40 -14.36 -8.47
N PRO A 281 -5.50 -15.35 -7.57
CA PRO A 281 -4.58 -15.53 -6.44
C PRO A 281 -3.13 -15.86 -6.87
N GLU A 282 -2.89 -16.17 -8.15
CA GLU A 282 -1.56 -16.43 -8.73
C GLU A 282 -0.90 -15.16 -9.29
N THR A 283 -1.59 -14.01 -9.26
CA THR A 283 -1.08 -12.75 -9.81
C THR A 283 -0.05 -12.18 -8.85
N GLY A 284 1.20 -12.04 -9.32
CA GLY A 284 2.27 -11.41 -8.55
C GLY A 284 1.98 -9.92 -8.29
N PRO A 285 2.66 -9.31 -7.30
CA PRO A 285 2.49 -7.89 -6.96
C PRO A 285 2.67 -6.98 -8.18
N GLU A 286 3.65 -7.31 -9.03
CA GLU A 286 4.02 -6.54 -10.23
C GLU A 286 2.86 -6.37 -11.22
N ASP A 287 1.99 -7.37 -11.31
CA ASP A 287 0.85 -7.40 -12.22
C ASP A 287 -0.44 -6.85 -11.59
N TYR A 288 -0.44 -6.55 -10.29
CA TYR A 288 -1.63 -6.02 -9.63
C TYR A 288 -1.84 -4.52 -9.95
N PRO A 289 -3.08 -4.10 -10.33
CA PRO A 289 -3.37 -2.72 -10.74
C PRO A 289 -3.08 -1.64 -9.69
N VAL A 290 -3.20 -1.98 -8.40
CA VAL A 290 -3.03 -1.02 -7.31
C VAL A 290 -1.74 -1.32 -6.57
N LYS A 291 -0.76 -0.44 -6.69
CA LYS A 291 0.51 -0.52 -5.94
C LYS A 291 0.39 -0.04 -4.49
N ASN A 292 1.32 -0.49 -3.65
CA ASN A 292 1.47 -0.09 -2.25
C ASN A 292 1.56 1.44 -2.04
N VAL A 293 2.20 2.18 -2.96
CA VAL A 293 2.25 3.64 -2.91
C VAL A 293 0.86 4.29 -2.91
N HIS A 294 -0.09 3.73 -3.66
CA HIS A 294 -1.46 4.24 -3.70
C HIS A 294 -2.17 4.03 -2.36
N LEU A 295 -1.93 2.91 -1.66
CA LEU A 295 -2.51 2.69 -0.34
C LEU A 295 -2.08 3.79 0.65
N ILE A 296 -0.80 4.15 0.63
CA ILE A 296 -0.26 5.21 1.49
C ILE A 296 -0.84 6.57 1.11
N GLN A 297 -1.04 6.85 -0.18
CA GLN A 297 -1.69 8.07 -0.65
C GLN A 297 -3.17 8.15 -0.22
N ILE A 298 -3.90 7.04 -0.27
CA ILE A 298 -5.28 6.96 0.23
C ILE A 298 -5.32 7.23 1.75
N MET A 299 -4.41 6.62 2.52
CA MET A 299 -4.28 6.90 3.96
C MET A 299 -3.96 8.37 4.23
N LEU A 300 -3.03 8.94 3.46
CA LEU A 300 -2.64 10.34 3.58
C LEU A 300 -3.83 11.28 3.33
N ARG A 301 -4.65 10.98 2.32
CA ARG A 301 -5.87 11.75 2.03
C ARG A 301 -6.87 11.66 3.19
N LYS A 302 -7.13 10.47 3.74
CA LYS A 302 -8.02 10.31 4.90
C LYS A 302 -7.56 11.14 6.10
N VAL A 303 -6.24 11.13 6.35
CA VAL A 303 -5.60 11.90 7.42
C VAL A 303 -5.78 13.41 7.23
N PHE A 304 -5.77 13.90 5.99
CA PHE A 304 -6.02 15.30 5.69
C PHE A 304 -7.50 15.69 5.80
N ASP A 305 -8.41 14.84 5.35
CA ASP A 305 -9.85 15.10 5.38
C ASP A 305 -10.41 15.05 6.81
N SER A 306 -9.84 14.19 7.65
CA SER A 306 -10.20 14.03 9.07
C SER A 306 -9.06 14.50 9.98
N PRO A 307 -8.92 15.82 10.26
CA PRO A 307 -7.82 16.35 11.05
C PRO A 307 -7.85 15.87 12.51
N THR A 308 -9.01 15.58 13.09
CA THR A 308 -9.19 15.08 14.46
C THR A 308 -9.09 13.54 14.57
N LEU A 309 -8.72 12.85 13.48
CA LEU A 309 -8.66 11.40 13.47
C LEU A 309 -7.53 10.87 14.38
N GLU A 310 -7.92 10.03 15.34
CA GLU A 310 -7.00 9.33 16.24
C GLU A 310 -6.10 8.35 15.48
N VAL A 311 -4.89 8.12 16.00
CA VAL A 311 -3.91 7.22 15.36
C VAL A 311 -4.42 5.78 15.32
N SER A 312 -5.16 5.33 16.33
CA SER A 312 -5.78 4.00 16.34
C SER A 312 -6.74 3.80 15.16
N SER A 313 -7.57 4.80 14.86
CA SER A 313 -8.48 4.73 13.71
C SER A 313 -7.74 4.73 12.36
N ILE A 314 -6.52 5.25 12.31
CA ILE A 314 -5.65 5.14 11.13
C ILE A 314 -5.11 3.71 11.00
N VAL A 315 -4.76 3.05 12.12
CA VAL A 315 -4.36 1.63 12.13
C VAL A 315 -5.50 0.76 11.62
N ASP A 316 -6.72 0.97 12.10
CA ASP A 316 -7.89 0.22 11.66
C ASP A 316 -8.16 0.42 10.18
N PHE A 317 -7.98 1.66 9.69
CA PHE A 317 -8.10 1.93 8.27
C PHE A 317 -6.99 1.28 7.42
N ALA A 318 -5.78 1.10 7.96
CA ALA A 318 -4.72 0.38 7.27
C ALA A 318 -5.12 -1.10 7.06
N TYR A 319 -5.74 -1.72 8.08
CA TYR A 319 -6.29 -3.06 7.97
C TYR A 319 -7.44 -3.15 6.95
N GLU A 320 -8.35 -2.17 6.94
CA GLU A 320 -9.42 -2.08 5.94
C GLU A 320 -8.87 -1.95 4.52
N LEU A 321 -7.88 -1.09 4.30
CA LEU A 321 -7.23 -0.93 2.99
C LEU A 321 -6.50 -2.19 2.55
N ARG A 322 -5.79 -2.84 3.47
CA ARG A 322 -5.15 -4.12 3.20
C ARG A 322 -6.19 -5.18 2.83
N ARG A 323 -7.37 -5.16 3.47
CA ARG A 323 -8.49 -6.02 3.08
C ARG A 323 -9.00 -5.71 1.67
N MET A 324 -9.13 -4.44 1.31
CA MET A 324 -9.62 -4.05 -0.02
C MET A 324 -8.62 -4.41 -1.13
N PHE A 325 -7.32 -4.28 -0.89
CA PHE A 325 -6.27 -4.47 -1.88
C PHE A 325 -5.18 -5.45 -1.38
N PRO A 326 -5.49 -6.76 -1.30
CA PRO A 326 -4.58 -7.78 -0.74
C PRO A 326 -3.23 -7.91 -1.46
N TYR A 327 -3.22 -7.72 -2.78
CA TYR A 327 -2.02 -7.97 -3.60
C TYR A 327 -1.18 -6.70 -3.82
N ALA A 328 -1.60 -5.58 -3.25
CA ALA A 328 -0.86 -4.31 -3.24
C ALA A 328 0.28 -4.35 -2.19
N THR A 329 1.24 -5.24 -2.38
CA THR A 329 2.40 -5.41 -1.49
C THR A 329 3.58 -4.54 -1.90
N THR A 330 4.60 -4.51 -1.05
CA THR A 330 5.85 -3.79 -1.32
C THR A 330 6.57 -4.31 -2.54
N GLU A 331 6.97 -3.38 -3.41
CA GLU A 331 7.80 -3.64 -4.59
C GLU A 331 9.05 -2.77 -4.56
N ASN A 332 10.18 -3.30 -5.05
CA ASN A 332 11.43 -2.56 -5.12
C ASN A 332 11.37 -1.43 -6.16
N SER A 333 10.60 -1.59 -7.23
CA SER A 333 10.40 -0.60 -8.29
C SER A 333 9.79 0.71 -7.75
N THR A 334 8.86 0.62 -6.81
CA THR A 334 8.15 1.78 -6.22
C THR A 334 8.71 2.20 -4.87
N TYR A 335 9.84 1.63 -4.42
CA TYR A 335 10.38 1.86 -3.06
C TYR A 335 10.57 3.34 -2.72
N VAL A 336 11.20 4.11 -3.63
CA VAL A 336 11.49 5.54 -3.40
C VAL A 336 10.21 6.35 -3.28
N GLU A 337 9.22 6.08 -4.14
CA GLU A 337 7.91 6.75 -4.12
C GLU A 337 7.14 6.41 -2.84
N THR A 338 7.16 5.13 -2.46
CA THR A 338 6.57 4.59 -1.23
C THR A 338 7.18 5.26 0.00
N LEU A 339 8.52 5.34 0.09
CA LEU A 339 9.22 5.99 1.19
C LEU A 339 8.89 7.49 1.26
N ASN A 340 8.79 8.16 0.12
CA ASN A 340 8.40 9.57 0.05
C ASN A 340 6.95 9.80 0.48
N ALA A 341 6.01 8.95 0.05
CA ALA A 341 4.63 8.98 0.47
C ALA A 341 4.50 8.71 1.98
N SER A 342 5.26 7.74 2.51
CA SER A 342 5.32 7.41 3.93
C SER A 342 5.81 8.59 4.76
N ASN A 343 6.90 9.21 4.32
CA ASN A 343 7.43 10.40 4.97
C ASN A 343 6.38 11.54 5.04
N LYS A 344 5.56 11.72 4.00
CA LYS A 344 4.45 12.68 4.01
C LYS A 344 3.33 12.26 4.97
N LEU A 345 2.97 10.98 4.99
CA LEU A 345 1.95 10.42 5.88
C LEU A 345 2.33 10.61 7.34
N PHE A 346 3.47 10.09 7.76
CA PHE A 346 3.94 10.20 9.14
C PHE A 346 4.26 11.65 9.52
N GLY A 347 4.79 12.45 8.59
CA GLY A 347 4.93 13.89 8.79
C GLY A 347 3.59 14.58 9.07
N SER A 348 2.53 14.21 8.34
CA SER A 348 1.18 14.76 8.57
C SER A 348 0.55 14.26 9.88
N ILE A 349 0.86 13.03 10.28
CA ILE A 349 0.37 12.47 11.55
C ILE A 349 1.08 13.13 12.75
N LEU A 350 2.38 13.42 12.65
CA LEU A 350 3.19 13.95 13.76
C LEU A 350 3.22 15.49 13.83
N LEU A 351 3.30 16.19 12.69
CA LEU A 351 3.60 17.63 12.63
C LEU A 351 2.40 18.52 12.33
N ASN A 352 1.20 17.95 12.11
CA ASN A 352 0.03 18.78 11.83
C ASN A 352 -0.42 19.52 13.10
N LYS A 353 -0.10 20.81 13.19
CA LYS A 353 -0.40 21.72 14.32
C LYS A 353 -1.91 21.88 14.61
N LYS A 354 -2.79 21.47 13.69
CA LYS A 354 -4.24 21.41 13.96
C LYS A 354 -4.62 20.20 14.82
N ARG A 355 -3.72 19.23 14.96
CA ARG A 355 -3.86 18.09 15.87
C ARG A 355 -3.35 18.48 17.24
N ALA A 356 -3.83 17.78 18.26
CA ALA A 356 -3.37 17.91 19.64
C ALA A 356 -1.84 17.91 19.75
N GLU A 357 -1.31 18.45 20.84
CA GLU A 357 0.13 18.42 21.13
C GLU A 357 0.70 16.99 21.02
N LEU A 358 1.97 16.89 20.62
CA LEU A 358 2.64 15.59 20.56
C LEU A 358 2.83 15.07 21.98
N THR A 359 2.32 13.88 22.27
CA THR A 359 2.47 13.19 23.56
C THR A 359 3.21 11.87 23.38
N ALA A 360 3.79 11.33 24.45
CA ALA A 360 4.47 10.03 24.41
C ALA A 360 3.53 8.88 23.97
N ASP A 361 2.28 8.86 24.46
CA ASP A 361 1.26 7.87 24.04
C ASP A 361 1.01 7.93 22.53
N ARG A 362 0.91 9.14 21.97
CA ARG A 362 0.71 9.31 20.53
C ARG A 362 1.92 8.85 19.72
N VAL A 363 3.14 9.07 20.21
CA VAL A 363 4.35 8.54 19.57
C VAL A 363 4.33 7.00 19.57
N ASP A 364 3.93 6.38 20.67
CA ASP A 364 3.83 4.92 20.77
C ASP A 364 2.80 4.35 19.78
N ARG A 365 1.62 4.98 19.65
CA ARG A 365 0.63 4.60 18.63
C ARG A 365 1.15 4.78 17.20
N VAL A 366 1.97 5.80 16.94
CA VAL A 366 2.61 6.00 15.64
C VAL A 366 3.63 4.91 15.34
N ILE A 367 4.41 4.47 16.35
CA ILE A 367 5.29 3.31 16.23
C ILE A 367 4.46 2.06 15.90
N ASP A 368 3.36 1.84 16.61
CA ASP A 368 2.50 0.68 16.38
C ASP A 368 1.86 0.70 14.99
N LEU A 369 1.49 1.87 14.47
CA LEU A 369 1.06 2.04 13.08
C LEU A 369 2.17 1.63 12.10
N LEU A 370 3.40 2.10 12.31
CA LEU A 370 4.53 1.75 11.44
C LEU A 370 4.81 0.24 11.47
N VAL A 371 4.84 -0.36 12.66
CA VAL A 371 5.00 -1.81 12.83
C VAL A 371 3.90 -2.57 12.11
N THR A 372 2.66 -2.10 12.22
CA THR A 372 1.50 -2.72 11.58
C THR A 372 1.60 -2.66 10.06
N MET A 373 1.96 -1.50 9.50
CA MET A 373 2.12 -1.34 8.05
C MET A 373 3.26 -2.21 7.49
N ILE A 374 4.35 -2.39 8.23
CA ILE A 374 5.45 -3.29 7.83
C ILE A 374 5.00 -4.75 7.87
N ARG A 375 4.36 -5.18 8.97
CA ARG A 375 3.85 -6.56 9.11
C ARG A 375 2.80 -6.95 8.06
N MET A 376 2.10 -5.98 7.49
CA MET A 376 1.11 -6.19 6.43
C MET A 376 1.71 -6.07 5.02
N ASP A 377 3.04 -5.94 4.88
CA ASP A 377 3.72 -5.71 3.60
C ASP A 377 3.20 -4.49 2.83
N MET A 378 2.67 -3.48 3.53
CA MET A 378 2.34 -2.18 2.93
C MET A 378 3.59 -1.29 2.83
N LEU A 379 4.55 -1.49 3.72
CA LEU A 379 5.82 -0.78 3.79
C LEU A 379 6.98 -1.75 3.95
N SER A 380 8.01 -1.55 3.15
CA SER A 380 9.33 -2.16 3.35
C SER A 380 10.28 -1.01 3.62
N LEU A 381 11.06 -1.13 4.68
CA LEU A 381 12.07 -0.15 5.06
C LEU A 381 13.43 -0.81 4.90
N LEU A 382 14.20 -0.33 3.93
CA LEU A 382 15.57 -0.81 3.71
C LEU A 382 16.54 -0.10 4.66
N ILE A 383 17.79 -0.55 4.65
CA ILE A 383 18.89 -0.04 5.47
C ILE A 383 19.08 1.49 5.36
N ASN A 384 18.68 2.11 4.24
CA ASN A 384 18.77 3.55 3.98
C ASN A 384 17.50 4.35 4.32
N GLU A 385 16.56 3.77 5.07
CA GLU A 385 15.32 4.47 5.45
C GLU A 385 15.58 5.75 6.25
N THR A 386 14.79 6.79 5.96
CA THR A 386 14.91 8.13 6.60
C THR A 386 13.76 8.44 7.54
N LEU A 387 12.78 7.55 7.64
CA LEU A 387 11.52 7.77 8.35
C LEU A 387 11.76 7.81 9.86
N THR A 388 12.46 6.82 10.43
CA THR A 388 12.69 6.77 11.89
C THR A 388 13.44 7.99 12.41
N SER A 389 14.41 8.48 11.63
CA SER A 389 15.19 9.67 11.96
C SER A 389 14.35 10.94 11.94
N LYS A 390 13.41 11.07 10.99
CA LYS A 390 12.46 12.19 10.96
C LYS A 390 11.49 12.15 12.14
N ILE A 391 11.02 10.96 12.52
CA ILE A 391 10.17 10.77 13.70
C ILE A 391 10.94 11.21 14.96
N ILE A 392 12.15 10.69 15.16
CA ILE A 392 13.00 11.05 16.31
C ILE A 392 13.31 12.55 16.34
N SER A 393 13.61 13.16 15.19
CA SER A 393 13.82 14.61 15.10
C SER A 393 12.59 15.41 15.54
N SER A 394 11.39 14.92 15.22
CA SER A 394 10.12 15.54 15.62
C SER A 394 9.83 15.36 17.11
N VAL A 395 10.18 14.19 17.66
CA VAL A 395 10.08 13.92 19.10
C VAL A 395 11.09 14.77 19.88
N LEU A 396 12.32 14.91 19.40
CA LEU A 396 13.35 15.76 20.00
C LEU A 396 12.90 17.21 20.10
N SER A 397 12.30 17.76 19.04
CA SER A 397 11.86 19.15 19.01
C SER A 397 10.65 19.43 19.90
N SER A 398 9.81 18.43 20.18
CA SER A 398 8.52 18.62 20.87
C SER A 398 8.51 18.09 22.31
N LEU A 399 9.12 16.93 22.56
CA LEU A 399 9.09 16.21 23.85
C LEU A 399 10.46 16.16 24.56
N GLY A 400 11.54 16.51 23.84
CA GLY A 400 12.90 16.55 24.38
C GLY A 400 13.67 15.23 24.32
N TRP A 401 14.87 15.24 24.91
CA TRP A 401 15.88 14.18 24.76
C TRP A 401 15.44 12.80 25.26
N ASN A 402 14.91 12.71 26.48
CA ASN A 402 14.59 11.42 27.11
C ASN A 402 13.52 10.65 26.31
N ALA A 403 12.47 11.32 25.88
CA ALA A 403 11.41 10.72 25.05
C ALA A 403 11.94 10.26 23.69
N ALA A 404 12.86 11.01 23.09
CA ALA A 404 13.47 10.65 21.81
C ALA A 404 14.37 9.41 21.91
N VAL A 405 15.16 9.31 22.98
CA VAL A 405 15.99 8.12 23.27
C VAL A 405 15.11 6.90 23.48
N GLU A 406 14.03 7.02 24.27
CA GLU A 406 13.10 5.91 24.48
C GLU A 406 12.44 5.47 23.16
N THR A 407 12.02 6.42 22.33
CA THR A 407 11.46 6.17 20.99
C THR A 407 12.47 5.44 20.10
N TRP A 408 13.73 5.85 20.10
CA TRP A 408 14.81 5.19 19.35
C TRP A 408 15.06 3.75 19.82
N MET A 409 15.04 3.52 21.13
CA MET A 409 15.15 2.18 21.71
C MET A 409 13.95 1.30 21.33
N LYS A 410 12.74 1.86 21.29
CA LYS A 410 11.54 1.16 20.79
C LYS A 410 11.70 0.76 19.32
N PHE A 411 12.22 1.64 18.46
CA PHE A 411 12.54 1.29 17.06
C PHE A 411 13.59 0.18 16.94
N GLN A 412 14.63 0.16 17.78
CA GLN A 412 15.58 -0.97 17.81
C GLN A 412 14.87 -2.27 18.18
N SER A 413 14.15 -2.26 19.30
CA SER A 413 13.57 -3.49 19.87
C SER A 413 12.43 -4.08 19.03
N LYS A 414 11.62 -3.25 18.36
CA LYS A 414 10.45 -3.69 17.59
C LYS A 414 10.72 -3.90 16.10
N LEU A 415 11.64 -3.13 15.51
CA LEU A 415 11.84 -3.07 14.05
C LEU A 415 13.30 -3.25 13.61
N TYR A 416 14.26 -3.33 14.54
CA TYR A 416 15.70 -3.39 14.23
C TYR A 416 16.21 -2.21 13.38
N LEU A 417 15.55 -1.04 13.48
CA LEU A 417 15.88 0.14 12.68
C LEU A 417 16.73 1.14 13.44
N SER A 418 18.00 1.26 13.07
CA SER A 418 19.01 2.04 13.81
C SER A 418 19.22 3.48 13.35
N ASN A 419 18.72 3.86 12.18
CA ASN A 419 19.12 5.11 11.52
C ASN A 419 18.76 6.35 12.34
N GLY A 420 17.71 6.26 13.17
CA GLY A 420 17.36 7.24 14.19
C GLY A 420 18.49 7.76 15.09
N MET A 421 19.55 6.96 15.25
CA MET A 421 20.77 7.34 15.95
C MET A 421 21.41 8.61 15.36
N LEU A 422 21.34 8.80 14.04
CA LEU A 422 21.89 9.98 13.37
C LEU A 422 21.24 11.28 13.89
N ALA A 423 19.92 11.28 14.08
CA ALA A 423 19.18 12.43 14.59
C ALA A 423 19.54 12.75 16.06
N LEU A 424 19.67 11.72 16.90
CA LEU A 424 20.09 11.88 18.30
C LEU A 424 21.51 12.46 18.40
N LEU A 425 22.45 11.92 17.63
CA LEU A 425 23.83 12.39 17.63
C LEU A 425 23.95 13.81 17.08
N LYS A 426 23.25 14.11 15.98
CA LYS A 426 23.23 15.47 15.44
C LYS A 426 22.73 16.46 16.49
N TYR A 427 21.64 16.13 17.19
CA TYR A 427 21.11 16.96 18.26
C TYR A 427 22.09 17.11 19.44
N SER A 428 22.70 16.02 19.91
CA SER A 428 23.63 16.07 21.05
C SER A 428 24.86 16.92 20.75
N ILE A 429 25.39 16.80 19.54
CA ILE A 429 26.56 17.53 19.04
C ILE A 429 26.24 19.01 18.80
N SER A 430 25.09 19.33 18.19
CA SER A 430 24.72 20.71 17.84
C SER A 430 24.21 21.55 19.02
N TYR A 431 23.29 21.01 19.82
CA TYR A 431 22.54 21.82 20.80
C TYR A 431 23.02 21.67 22.24
N SER A 432 23.59 20.52 22.61
CA SER A 432 23.84 20.23 24.02
C SER A 432 25.31 20.27 24.45
N GLN A 433 26.29 20.12 23.53
CA GLN A 433 27.71 19.82 23.88
C GLN A 433 27.88 18.77 25.01
N ASN A 434 26.84 18.02 25.36
CA ASN A 434 26.84 17.08 26.46
C ASN A 434 27.51 15.82 25.93
N ARG A 435 28.81 15.70 26.24
CA ARG A 435 29.59 14.49 25.99
C ARG A 435 28.86 13.26 26.53
N ASP A 436 28.15 13.40 27.64
CA ASP A 436 27.36 12.34 28.28
C ASP A 436 26.24 11.81 27.37
N HIS A 437 25.52 12.69 26.66
CA HIS A 437 24.46 12.28 25.73
C HIS A 437 25.02 11.51 24.53
N THR A 438 26.11 12.01 23.96
CA THR A 438 26.81 11.34 22.85
C THR A 438 27.37 9.99 23.29
N GLN A 439 28.03 9.93 24.45
CA GLN A 439 28.56 8.69 25.01
C GLN A 439 27.46 7.69 25.34
N PHE A 440 26.33 8.14 25.87
CA PHE A 440 25.18 7.29 26.15
C PHE A 440 24.66 6.61 24.88
N VAL A 441 24.43 7.36 23.80
CA VAL A 441 23.94 6.81 22.53
C VAL A 441 24.97 5.85 21.93
N LEU A 442 26.26 6.21 21.94
CA LEU A 442 27.35 5.35 21.47
C LEU A 442 27.55 4.09 22.32
N HIS A 443 27.27 4.14 23.62
CA HIS A 443 27.34 2.97 24.49
C HIS A 443 26.14 2.04 24.25
N LYS A 444 24.95 2.61 24.14
CA LYS A 444 23.71 1.85 23.88
C LYS A 444 23.65 1.27 22.47
N SER A 445 24.22 1.94 21.48
CA SER A 445 24.26 1.42 20.10
C SER A 445 25.02 0.09 20.01
N LYS A 446 26.03 -0.14 20.87
CA LYS A 446 26.78 -1.41 20.93
C LYS A 446 25.92 -2.64 21.23
N THR A 447 24.75 -2.45 21.83
CA THR A 447 23.80 -3.53 22.10
C THR A 447 23.06 -3.99 20.84
N TYR A 448 22.95 -3.15 19.82
CA TYR A 448 22.10 -3.40 18.64
C TYR A 448 22.85 -3.31 17.31
N LEU A 449 24.02 -2.67 17.27
CA LEU A 449 24.79 -2.41 16.06
C LEU A 449 26.23 -2.87 16.20
N SER A 450 26.81 -3.23 15.06
CA SER A 450 28.26 -3.42 14.97
C SER A 450 28.97 -2.11 15.34
N GLN A 451 30.13 -2.25 16.00
CA GLN A 451 30.96 -1.09 16.36
C GLN A 451 31.33 -0.26 15.12
N SER A 452 31.57 -0.94 13.99
CA SER A 452 31.84 -0.33 12.69
C SER A 452 30.70 0.57 12.22
N ARG A 453 29.45 0.08 12.19
CA ARG A 453 28.28 0.87 11.78
C ARG A 453 27.98 2.02 12.73
N SER A 454 28.09 1.80 14.03
CA SER A 454 27.93 2.86 15.03
C SER A 454 28.97 3.97 14.85
N ASN A 455 30.24 3.62 14.59
CA ASN A 455 31.31 4.57 14.35
C ASN A 455 31.09 5.35 13.05
N ALA A 456 30.63 4.68 11.98
CA ALA A 456 30.29 5.32 10.71
C ALA A 456 29.17 6.36 10.85
N ILE A 457 28.08 6.02 11.57
CA ILE A 457 26.98 6.96 11.86
C ILE A 457 27.48 8.15 12.69
N TYR A 458 28.40 7.93 13.62
CA TYR A 458 28.98 9.01 14.42
C TYR A 458 29.82 9.98 13.60
N VAL A 459 30.68 9.46 12.72
CA VAL A 459 31.46 10.29 11.78
C VAL A 459 30.51 11.07 10.87
N ALA A 460 29.47 10.42 10.34
CA ALA A 460 28.45 11.09 9.54
C ALA A 460 27.75 12.21 10.32
N ALA A 461 27.37 11.99 11.58
CA ALA A 461 26.78 13.03 12.42
C ALA A 461 27.72 14.24 12.59
N LEU A 462 29.01 14.01 12.89
CA LEU A 462 30.00 15.07 13.00
C LEU A 462 30.16 15.87 11.71
N MET A 463 30.15 15.20 10.55
CA MET A 463 30.18 15.87 9.23
C MET A 463 28.95 16.75 9.04
N THR A 464 27.75 16.24 9.31
CA THR A 464 26.51 17.01 9.14
C THR A 464 26.38 18.23 10.07
N VAL A 465 27.22 18.33 11.09
CA VAL A 465 27.29 19.48 12.03
C VAL A 465 28.50 20.39 11.69
N GLY A 466 29.33 20.04 10.71
CA GLY A 466 30.49 20.82 10.29
C GLY A 466 31.73 20.65 11.16
N LYS A 467 31.81 19.61 11.99
CA LYS A 467 32.95 19.34 12.89
C LYS A 467 33.95 18.36 12.27
N GLU A 468 34.60 18.80 11.19
CA GLU A 468 35.53 17.94 10.44
C GLU A 468 36.73 17.47 11.26
N THR A 469 37.36 18.38 11.99
CA THR A 469 38.57 18.13 12.78
C THR A 469 38.34 17.12 13.91
N GLU A 470 37.18 17.17 14.56
CA GLU A 470 36.80 16.21 15.61
C GLU A 470 36.58 14.81 15.03
N ALA A 471 36.03 14.70 13.82
CA ALA A 471 35.84 13.41 13.16
C ALA A 471 37.17 12.80 12.71
N GLU A 472 38.09 13.62 12.20
CA GLU A 472 39.43 13.18 11.83
C GLU A 472 40.22 12.68 13.06
N GLN A 473 40.16 13.44 14.17
CA GLN A 473 40.76 13.02 15.44
C GLN A 473 40.14 11.72 15.95
N PHE A 474 38.82 11.58 15.87
CA PHE A 474 38.14 10.34 16.21
C PHE A 474 38.70 9.20 15.37
N LEU A 475 38.65 9.30 14.03
CA LEU A 475 39.15 8.28 13.10
C LEU A 475 40.61 7.84 13.35
N LYS A 476 41.48 8.75 13.79
CA LYS A 476 42.87 8.43 14.17
C LYS A 476 42.99 7.63 15.47
N THR A 477 42.00 7.73 16.35
CA THR A 477 42.01 7.13 17.71
C THR A 477 41.17 5.86 17.82
N ILE A 478 40.44 5.45 16.78
CA ILE A 478 39.52 4.31 16.88
C ILE A 478 40.27 2.99 16.92
N THR A 479 39.83 2.09 17.80
CA THR A 479 40.40 0.75 17.94
C THR A 479 39.83 -0.25 16.91
N HIS A 480 38.63 -0.01 16.40
CA HIS A 480 37.94 -0.88 15.45
C HIS A 480 37.62 -0.12 14.16
N GLN A 481 38.39 -0.38 13.10
CA GLN A 481 38.21 0.25 11.79
C GLN A 481 36.78 0.10 11.24
N ILE A 482 36.32 1.14 10.57
CA ILE A 482 35.02 1.14 9.88
C ILE A 482 35.15 0.26 8.63
N ARG A 483 34.26 -0.72 8.49
CA ARG A 483 34.18 -1.59 7.32
C ARG A 483 33.68 -0.79 6.11
N PRO A 484 34.22 -1.05 4.89
CA PRO A 484 33.81 -0.36 3.66
C PRO A 484 32.30 -0.39 3.40
N VAL A 485 31.66 -1.56 3.62
CA VAL A 485 30.21 -1.75 3.44
C VAL A 485 29.38 -0.86 4.38
N ASP A 486 29.81 -0.71 5.64
CA ASP A 486 29.12 0.15 6.61
C ASP A 486 29.27 1.64 6.26
N ALA A 487 30.45 2.04 5.77
CA ALA A 487 30.67 3.39 5.26
C ALA A 487 29.77 3.69 4.06
N MET A 488 29.64 2.73 3.12
CA MET A 488 28.73 2.84 1.97
C MET A 488 27.27 2.92 2.41
N HIS A 489 26.81 2.11 3.37
CA HIS A 489 25.44 2.19 3.89
C HIS A 489 25.12 3.54 4.53
N VAL A 490 26.05 4.08 5.33
CA VAL A 490 25.88 5.39 5.95
C VAL A 490 25.92 6.52 4.91
N PHE A 491 26.73 6.37 3.87
CA PHE A 491 26.73 7.30 2.75
C PHE A 491 25.40 7.31 1.99
N ARG A 492 24.83 6.15 1.68
CA ARG A 492 23.47 6.02 1.11
C ARG A 492 22.43 6.71 2.00
N LEU A 493 22.53 6.52 3.30
CA LEU A 493 21.65 7.15 4.28
C LEU A 493 21.76 8.69 4.25
N LEU A 494 22.98 9.24 4.23
CA LEU A 494 23.21 10.69 4.13
C LEU A 494 22.62 11.27 2.84
N ASN A 495 22.83 10.59 1.71
CA ASN A 495 22.25 11.00 0.43
C ASN A 495 20.72 10.99 0.45
N ALA A 496 20.11 10.02 1.14
CA ALA A 496 18.66 9.95 1.30
C ALA A 496 18.09 11.11 2.14
N PHE A 497 18.83 11.62 3.14
CA PHE A 497 18.43 12.82 3.89
C PHE A 497 18.54 14.10 3.06
N ASN A 498 19.59 14.18 2.24
CA ASN A 498 19.96 15.37 1.47
C ASN A 498 19.27 15.46 0.10
N PHE A 499 18.25 14.65 -0.17
CA PHE A 499 17.56 14.58 -1.47
C PHE A 499 16.97 15.91 -1.94
N ARG A 500 16.62 16.85 -1.04
CA ARG A 500 16.02 18.16 -1.42
C ARG A 500 16.95 19.36 -1.26
N THR A 501 17.92 19.26 -0.35
CA THR A 501 18.90 20.31 -0.04
C THR A 501 20.22 19.60 0.10
N HIS A 502 20.91 19.41 -1.03
CA HIS A 502 22.13 18.62 -1.05
C HIS A 502 23.27 19.40 -0.38
N ASP A 503 23.77 18.87 0.74
CA ASP A 503 24.95 19.41 1.40
C ASP A 503 26.22 18.82 0.75
N HIS A 504 26.67 19.52 -0.28
CA HIS A 504 27.87 19.19 -1.05
C HIS A 504 29.11 19.03 -0.16
N GLN A 505 29.29 19.91 0.82
CA GLN A 505 30.51 19.97 1.64
C GLN A 505 30.58 18.78 2.60
N SER A 506 29.48 18.48 3.30
CA SER A 506 29.42 17.34 4.21
C SER A 506 29.61 16.01 3.49
N THR A 507 29.07 15.89 2.27
CA THR A 507 29.13 14.67 1.46
C THR A 507 30.55 14.40 0.97
N THR A 508 31.23 15.42 0.42
CA THR A 508 32.63 15.32 -0.02
C THR A 508 33.59 15.12 1.15
N ALA A 509 33.36 15.79 2.28
CA ALA A 509 34.18 15.61 3.48
C ALA A 509 34.05 14.19 4.06
N PHE A 510 32.83 13.63 4.10
CA PHE A 510 32.61 12.25 4.52
C PHE A 510 33.34 11.25 3.59
N ALA A 511 33.18 11.41 2.27
CA ALA A 511 33.85 10.54 1.29
C ALA A 511 35.38 10.58 1.43
N ARG A 512 35.96 11.78 1.61
CA ARG A 512 37.40 11.97 1.84
C ARG A 512 37.88 11.25 3.10
N LEU A 513 37.18 11.41 4.23
CA LEU A 513 37.54 10.75 5.48
C LEU A 513 37.44 9.21 5.38
N CYS A 514 36.42 8.70 4.67
CA CYS A 514 36.31 7.27 4.40
C CYS A 514 37.50 6.76 3.58
N LEU A 515 37.89 7.45 2.50
CA LEU A 515 39.03 7.05 1.66
C LEU A 515 40.37 7.08 2.41
N GLN A 516 40.55 8.04 3.32
CA GLN A 516 41.80 8.24 4.03
C GLN A 516 41.97 7.28 5.23
N TYR A 517 40.90 7.02 5.99
CA TYR A 517 40.98 6.33 7.28
C TYR A 517 40.27 4.98 7.34
N THR A 518 39.69 4.50 6.23
CA THR A 518 39.05 3.18 6.15
C THR A 518 39.61 2.37 4.98
N ASP A 519 39.29 1.07 4.95
CA ASP A 519 39.66 0.17 3.86
C ASP A 519 38.79 0.34 2.60
N LEU A 520 37.97 1.40 2.50
CA LEU A 520 37.14 1.65 1.31
C LEU A 520 37.98 1.73 0.04
N LYS A 521 39.21 2.25 0.13
CA LYS A 521 40.16 2.27 -0.99
C LYS A 521 40.64 0.88 -1.41
N ASN A 522 40.55 -0.13 -0.55
CA ASN A 522 41.06 -1.48 -0.82
C ASN A 522 39.96 -2.42 -1.36
N ASP A 523 38.70 -2.13 -1.06
CA ASP A 523 37.53 -2.90 -1.49
C ASP A 523 36.94 -2.36 -2.81
N GLU A 524 37.23 -3.04 -3.91
CA GLU A 524 36.76 -2.68 -5.25
C GLU A 524 35.24 -2.69 -5.38
N THR A 525 34.57 -3.64 -4.71
CA THR A 525 33.12 -3.81 -4.81
C THR A 525 32.38 -2.71 -4.06
N ALA A 526 32.80 -2.40 -2.84
CA ALA A 526 32.22 -1.31 -2.06
C ALA A 526 32.49 0.05 -2.71
N CYS A 527 33.68 0.24 -3.30
CA CYS A 527 34.04 1.47 -4.01
C CYS A 527 33.20 1.66 -5.29
N ALA A 528 33.01 0.61 -6.09
CA ALA A 528 32.18 0.67 -7.30
C ALA A 528 30.72 1.00 -6.96
N LEU A 529 30.15 0.37 -5.93
CA LEU A 529 28.80 0.68 -5.46
C LEU A 529 28.69 2.11 -4.92
N PHE A 530 29.69 2.57 -4.16
CA PHE A 530 29.77 3.94 -3.68
C PHE A 530 29.75 4.94 -4.86
N HIS A 531 30.48 4.65 -5.94
CA HIS A 531 30.49 5.45 -7.16
C HIS A 531 29.11 5.56 -7.81
N ASP A 532 28.44 4.42 -8.01
CA ASP A 532 27.13 4.39 -8.63
C ASP A 532 26.07 5.13 -7.81
N ASP A 533 26.14 5.05 -6.48
CA ASP A 533 25.19 5.72 -5.59
C ASP A 533 25.33 7.25 -5.63
N TRP A 534 26.56 7.80 -5.60
CA TRP A 534 26.70 9.26 -5.69
C TRP A 534 26.41 9.78 -7.11
N LEU A 535 26.75 9.02 -8.16
CA LEU A 535 26.40 9.38 -9.54
C LEU A 535 24.89 9.46 -9.71
N ARG A 536 24.15 8.47 -9.22
CA ARG A 536 22.68 8.45 -9.27
C ARG A 536 22.07 9.68 -8.58
N VAL A 537 22.62 10.08 -7.43
CA VAL A 537 22.18 11.28 -6.70
C VAL A 537 22.47 12.54 -7.48
N CYS A 538 23.66 12.64 -8.10
CA CYS A 538 24.04 13.78 -8.93
C CYS A 538 23.17 13.89 -10.20
N GLU A 539 22.81 12.78 -10.83
CA GLU A 539 21.91 12.73 -11.98
C GLU A 539 20.51 13.21 -11.64
N GLN A 540 19.95 12.70 -10.54
CA GLN A 540 18.61 13.04 -10.08
C GLN A 540 18.49 14.52 -9.69
N ASN A 541 19.51 15.06 -9.02
CA ASN A 541 19.53 16.44 -8.55
C ASN A 541 20.16 17.43 -9.56
N LYS A 542 20.59 16.95 -10.73
CA LYS A 542 21.27 17.73 -11.80
C LYS A 542 22.50 18.50 -11.28
N LEU A 543 23.29 17.86 -10.40
CA LEU A 543 24.50 18.44 -9.81
C LEU A 543 25.68 18.18 -10.76
N GLY A 544 26.18 19.22 -11.42
CA GLY A 544 27.21 19.08 -12.45
C GLY A 544 28.66 19.20 -11.98
N GLN A 545 28.91 20.00 -10.93
CA GLN A 545 30.26 20.24 -10.41
C GLN A 545 30.71 19.16 -9.42
N LEU A 546 29.80 18.71 -8.54
CA LEU A 546 30.09 17.69 -7.53
C LEU A 546 30.63 16.36 -8.12
N PRO A 547 30.13 15.86 -9.27
CA PRO A 547 30.70 14.69 -9.91
C PRO A 547 32.18 14.77 -10.26
N LEU A 548 32.64 15.93 -10.72
CA LEU A 548 34.04 16.15 -11.06
C LEU A 548 34.90 16.23 -9.80
N GLU A 549 34.41 16.90 -8.75
CA GLU A 549 35.12 16.99 -7.47
C GLU A 549 35.27 15.61 -6.80
N LEU A 550 34.22 14.79 -6.81
CA LEU A 550 34.29 13.42 -6.31
C LEU A 550 35.17 12.54 -7.20
N TYR A 551 35.10 12.68 -8.54
CA TYR A 551 36.01 11.98 -9.45
C TYR A 551 37.48 12.28 -9.14
N ASP A 552 37.84 13.56 -9.06
CA ASP A 552 39.20 14.01 -8.74
C ASP A 552 39.65 13.48 -7.37
N LEU A 553 38.74 13.47 -6.39
CA LEU A 553 39.01 12.93 -5.06
C LEU A 553 39.33 11.43 -5.13
N PHE A 554 38.46 10.59 -5.71
CA PHE A 554 38.70 9.14 -5.77
C PHE A 554 39.95 8.79 -6.58
N LYS A 555 40.20 9.52 -7.67
CA LYS A 555 41.41 9.39 -8.49
C LYS A 555 42.68 9.73 -7.71
N SER A 556 42.66 10.76 -6.86
CA SER A 556 43.81 11.10 -6.00
C SER A 556 44.19 9.99 -5.01
N TYR A 557 43.24 9.11 -4.66
CA TYR A 557 43.47 7.91 -3.83
C TYR A 557 43.71 6.63 -4.65
N GLY A 558 43.91 6.74 -5.97
CA GLY A 558 44.27 5.62 -6.84
C GLY A 558 43.10 4.73 -7.28
N ARG A 559 41.85 5.19 -7.14
CA ARG A 559 40.66 4.47 -7.62
C ARG A 559 40.02 5.24 -8.77
N ASP A 560 40.11 4.65 -9.96
CA ASP A 560 39.55 5.21 -11.18
C ASP A 560 38.11 4.71 -11.41
N LEU A 561 37.32 5.51 -12.11
CA LEU A 561 35.95 5.16 -12.50
C LEU A 561 35.96 4.18 -13.68
N SER A 562 34.92 3.35 -13.80
CA SER A 562 34.71 2.56 -15.01
C SER A 562 34.45 3.48 -16.22
N GLN A 563 34.69 3.00 -17.44
CA GLN A 563 34.43 3.79 -18.65
C GLN A 563 32.97 4.23 -18.77
N GLU A 564 32.02 3.42 -18.27
CA GLU A 564 30.61 3.78 -18.21
C GLU A 564 30.35 4.92 -17.19
N GLN A 565 30.95 4.83 -16.00
CA GLN A 565 30.85 5.86 -14.97
C GLN A 565 31.51 7.18 -15.42
N LYS A 566 32.66 7.13 -16.10
CA LYS A 566 33.32 8.31 -16.69
C LYS A 566 32.44 9.01 -17.71
N ARG A 567 31.74 8.26 -18.58
CA ARG A 567 30.76 8.82 -19.52
C ARG A 567 29.60 9.52 -18.80
N ARG A 568 29.06 8.91 -17.74
CA ARG A 568 27.99 9.52 -16.93
C ARG A 568 28.44 10.85 -16.28
N VAL A 569 29.67 10.91 -15.75
CA VAL A 569 30.25 12.15 -15.22
C VAL A 569 30.39 13.20 -16.32
N PHE A 570 30.94 12.82 -17.47
CA PHE A 570 31.14 13.72 -18.60
C PHE A 570 29.82 14.31 -19.12
N ASP A 571 28.78 13.48 -19.26
CA ASP A 571 27.46 13.93 -19.71
C ASP A 571 26.83 14.95 -18.74
N LEU A 572 26.96 14.73 -17.43
CA LEU A 572 26.46 15.65 -16.41
C LEU A 572 27.24 16.96 -16.40
N ALA A 573 28.56 16.89 -16.45
CA ALA A 573 29.43 18.06 -16.46
C ALA A 573 29.26 18.90 -17.73
N THR A 574 29.06 18.26 -18.89
CA THR A 574 28.80 18.94 -20.18
C THR A 574 27.43 19.62 -20.17
N LYS A 575 26.39 18.95 -19.65
CA LYS A 575 25.07 19.56 -19.46
C LYS A 575 25.17 20.77 -18.53
N HIS A 576 25.93 20.68 -17.44
CA HIS A 576 26.16 21.78 -16.53
C HIS A 576 26.93 22.94 -17.18
N LYS A 577 27.98 22.66 -17.95
CA LYS A 577 28.71 23.67 -18.74
C LYS A 577 27.76 24.44 -19.66
N SER A 578 26.92 23.75 -20.43
CA SER A 578 25.98 24.40 -21.34
C SER A 578 24.94 25.27 -20.61
N LEU A 579 24.46 24.83 -19.44
CA LEU A 579 23.53 25.59 -18.61
C LEU A 579 24.22 26.79 -17.95
N ALA A 580 25.42 26.63 -17.39
CA ALA A 580 26.19 27.72 -16.81
C ALA A 580 26.53 28.78 -17.86
N GLN A 581 26.97 28.37 -19.05
CA GLN A 581 27.23 29.29 -20.15
C GLN A 581 25.96 30.03 -20.57
N LYS A 582 24.82 29.35 -20.74
CA LYS A 582 23.55 29.95 -21.17
C LYS A 582 22.90 30.88 -20.15
N TRP A 583 23.00 30.58 -18.86
CA TRP A 583 22.23 31.27 -17.81
C TRP A 583 23.07 32.16 -16.90
N ILE A 584 24.39 31.97 -16.84
CA ILE A 584 25.30 32.69 -15.93
C ILE A 584 26.29 33.57 -16.70
N PHE A 585 26.81 33.11 -17.84
CA PHE A 585 27.93 33.76 -18.53
C PHE A 585 27.61 34.34 -19.92
N ASP A 586 26.41 34.13 -20.45
CA ASP A 586 25.98 34.70 -21.73
C ASP A 586 25.68 36.20 -21.58
N GLN A 587 26.35 37.04 -22.37
CA GLN A 587 26.21 38.49 -22.32
C GLN A 587 25.08 39.03 -23.23
N GLU A 588 24.56 38.22 -24.16
CA GLU A 588 23.62 38.67 -25.20
C GLU A 588 22.20 38.07 -25.08
N GLY A 589 21.98 37.13 -24.16
CA GLY A 589 20.68 36.48 -23.94
C GLY A 589 19.68 37.31 -23.10
N PRO A 590 18.35 37.13 -23.28
CA PRO A 590 17.31 37.90 -22.59
C PRO A 590 17.12 37.59 -21.09
N TYR A 591 17.97 36.75 -20.48
CA TYR A 591 17.84 36.25 -19.12
C TYR A 591 19.09 36.54 -18.26
N HIS A 592 19.57 37.78 -18.28
CA HIS A 592 20.60 38.29 -17.37
C HIS A 592 20.11 38.28 -15.92
N LEU A 593 20.42 37.21 -15.18
CA LEU A 593 19.96 37.04 -13.79
C LEU A 593 21.05 37.37 -12.75
N LEU A 594 22.34 37.36 -13.10
CA LEU A 594 23.44 37.55 -12.13
C LEU A 594 24.60 38.39 -12.72
N ASN A 595 24.95 39.51 -12.06
CA ASN A 595 26.16 40.29 -12.33
C ASN A 595 27.40 39.53 -11.85
N VAL A 596 27.92 38.59 -12.63
CA VAL A 596 29.17 37.88 -12.34
C VAL A 596 30.36 38.67 -12.86
N THR A 597 31.38 38.87 -12.04
CA THR A 597 32.61 39.59 -12.44
C THR A 597 33.41 38.79 -13.47
N GLU A 598 34.16 39.47 -14.36
CA GLU A 598 35.03 38.79 -15.34
C GLU A 598 36.07 37.87 -14.69
N GLU A 599 36.51 38.19 -13.46
CA GLU A 599 37.44 37.38 -12.69
C GLU A 599 36.83 36.04 -12.27
N SER A 600 35.59 36.03 -11.78
CA SER A 600 34.88 34.79 -11.42
C SER A 600 34.58 33.93 -12.65
N ARG A 601 34.33 34.54 -13.81
CA ARG A 601 34.19 33.83 -15.09
C ARG A 601 35.51 33.18 -15.51
N LYS A 602 36.63 33.90 -15.43
CA LYS A 602 37.97 33.36 -15.75
C LYS A 602 38.36 32.23 -14.81
N GLN A 603 38.05 32.36 -13.52
CA GLN A 603 38.31 31.32 -12.52
C GLN A 603 37.45 30.06 -12.77
N PHE A 604 36.16 30.22 -13.08
CA PHE A 604 35.29 29.10 -13.45
C PHE A 604 35.80 28.39 -14.71
N ILE A 605 36.14 29.14 -15.76
CA ILE A 605 36.65 28.57 -17.01
C ILE A 605 37.94 27.80 -16.76
N SER A 606 38.90 28.38 -16.01
CA SER A 606 40.17 27.72 -15.72
C SER A 606 39.98 26.47 -14.83
N GLU A 607 39.23 26.53 -13.75
CA GLU A 607 39.18 25.39 -12.82
C GLU A 607 38.23 24.26 -13.28
N PHE A 608 37.10 24.60 -13.90
CA PHE A 608 36.08 23.63 -14.31
C PHE A 608 36.33 23.08 -15.71
N GLU A 609 36.69 23.93 -16.69
CA GLU A 609 36.90 23.45 -18.06
C GLU A 609 38.20 22.66 -18.19
N ASP A 610 39.27 23.00 -17.45
CA ASP A 610 40.51 22.21 -17.43
C ASP A 610 40.29 20.81 -16.82
N ARG A 611 39.37 20.67 -15.86
CA ARG A 611 38.98 19.35 -15.30
C ARG A 611 38.17 18.55 -16.31
N LEU A 612 37.21 19.19 -16.98
CA LEU A 612 36.37 18.55 -17.98
C LEU A 612 37.18 18.10 -19.20
N GLN A 613 38.14 18.92 -19.65
CA GLN A 613 39.01 18.59 -20.78
C GLN A 613 39.92 17.41 -20.48
N ARG A 614 40.48 17.33 -19.25
CA ARG A 614 41.24 16.15 -18.82
C ARG A 614 40.41 14.87 -18.82
N LEU A 615 39.16 14.94 -18.35
CA LEU A 615 38.24 13.80 -18.42
C LEU A 615 37.90 13.42 -19.87
N GLU A 616 37.76 14.39 -20.76
CA GLU A 616 37.52 14.17 -22.19
C GLU A 616 38.71 13.48 -22.89
N GLU A 617 39.94 13.88 -22.54
CA GLU A 617 41.18 13.25 -23.03
C GLU A 617 41.29 11.79 -22.54
N GLU A 618 40.93 11.53 -21.28
CA GLU A 618 40.91 10.18 -20.69
C GLU A 618 39.81 9.27 -21.26
N LEU A 619 38.73 9.84 -21.80
CA LEU A 619 37.69 9.11 -22.53
C LEU A 619 38.12 8.79 -23.99
N LYS A 620 39.06 9.55 -24.54
CA LYS A 620 39.59 9.38 -25.91
C LYS A 620 40.77 8.41 -25.97
N ASP A 621 41.44 8.14 -24.85
CA ASP A 621 42.62 7.26 -24.80
C ASP A 621 42.22 5.76 -24.71
N PRO A 622 42.48 4.93 -25.74
CA PRO A 622 41.99 3.55 -25.81
C PRO A 622 42.79 2.54 -24.96
N GLU A 623 43.85 2.96 -24.23
CA GLU A 623 44.74 2.03 -23.50
C GLU A 623 44.26 1.61 -22.09
N THR A 624 43.09 2.06 -21.61
CA THR A 624 42.43 1.44 -20.43
C THR A 624 41.66 0.16 -20.77
N LYS A 625 42.17 -0.64 -21.70
CA LYS A 625 41.87 -2.08 -21.81
C LYS A 625 42.98 -2.88 -21.11
N ARG A 626 43.01 -2.86 -19.78
CA ARG A 626 43.70 -3.91 -19.02
C ARG A 626 42.76 -4.45 -17.93
N LEU A 627 42.32 -5.67 -18.20
CA LEU A 627 41.76 -6.66 -17.26
C LEU A 627 40.46 -6.24 -16.55
N VAL A 628 39.37 -6.16 -17.31
CA VAL A 628 38.08 -6.60 -16.81
C VAL A 628 38.05 -8.11 -17.01
N PRO A 629 38.10 -8.97 -15.97
CA PRO A 629 37.54 -10.30 -16.14
C PRO A 629 36.07 -10.07 -16.44
N GLU A 630 35.55 -10.68 -17.51
CA GLU A 630 34.11 -10.66 -17.83
C GLU A 630 33.33 -10.82 -16.51
N LEU A 631 32.70 -9.73 -16.07
CA LEU A 631 31.72 -9.79 -14.99
C LEU A 631 30.55 -10.53 -15.60
N ASP A 632 30.63 -11.85 -15.47
CA ASP A 632 29.57 -12.79 -15.74
C ASP A 632 28.29 -12.22 -15.10
N GLU A 633 27.30 -11.86 -15.92
CA GLU A 633 26.04 -11.28 -15.44
C GLU A 633 25.37 -12.23 -14.43
N SER A 634 25.68 -13.54 -14.48
CA SER A 634 25.29 -14.52 -13.48
C SER A 634 25.96 -14.32 -12.11
N LYS A 635 27.20 -13.82 -12.04
CA LYS A 635 27.87 -13.43 -10.78
C LYS A 635 27.39 -12.10 -10.25
N LEU A 636 26.99 -11.16 -11.11
CA LEU A 636 26.44 -9.88 -10.69
C LEU A 636 25.01 -10.04 -10.14
N LEU A 637 24.18 -10.86 -10.81
CA LEU A 637 22.91 -11.36 -10.27
C LEU A 637 23.12 -12.21 -9.01
N GLY A 638 24.11 -13.10 -8.99
CA GLY A 638 24.46 -13.91 -7.82
C GLY A 638 24.93 -13.08 -6.62
N ASN A 639 25.62 -11.96 -6.86
CA ASN A 639 26.07 -11.04 -5.82
C ASN A 639 24.97 -10.09 -5.35
N ILE A 640 24.04 -9.69 -6.22
CA ILE A 640 22.81 -8.98 -5.83
C ILE A 640 21.91 -9.91 -5.00
N LEU A 641 21.77 -11.18 -5.41
CA LEU A 641 21.07 -12.22 -4.65
C LEU A 641 21.76 -12.54 -3.33
N ASN A 642 23.10 -12.58 -3.28
CA ASN A 642 23.85 -12.77 -2.03
C ASN A 642 23.75 -11.55 -1.10
N LEU A 643 23.69 -10.32 -1.62
CA LEU A 643 23.44 -9.12 -0.84
C LEU A 643 21.98 -9.07 -0.34
N GLN A 644 21.02 -9.53 -1.14
CA GLN A 644 19.62 -9.70 -0.74
C GLN A 644 19.44 -10.79 0.31
N LEU A 645 20.12 -11.94 0.16
CA LEU A 645 20.17 -12.98 1.18
C LEU A 645 20.85 -12.48 2.44
N HIS A 646 21.93 -11.69 2.33
CA HIS A 646 22.61 -11.14 3.49
C HIS A 646 21.74 -10.08 4.21
N ASP A 647 20.99 -9.28 3.47
CA ASP A 647 20.00 -8.31 3.99
C ASP A 647 18.79 -9.01 4.64
N GLU A 648 18.30 -10.12 4.07
CA GLU A 648 17.25 -10.96 4.68
C GLU A 648 17.74 -11.72 5.92
N LEU A 649 18.99 -12.22 5.90
CA LEU A 649 19.62 -12.94 7.02
C LEU A 649 19.94 -12.01 8.21
N LEU A 650 20.26 -10.74 7.97
CA LEU A 650 20.41 -9.74 9.02
C LEU A 650 19.08 -9.34 9.68
N LEU A 651 17.96 -9.63 9.02
CA LEU A 651 16.60 -9.37 9.52
C LEU A 651 15.95 -10.60 10.19
N ASN A 652 16.56 -11.80 10.10
CA ASN A 652 15.99 -13.05 10.62
C ASN A 652 17.04 -13.93 11.36
N PRO A 653 17.17 -13.84 12.69
CA PRO A 653 18.25 -14.48 13.44
C PRO A 653 18.07 -15.99 13.73
N GLU A 654 17.05 -16.65 13.19
CA GLU A 654 16.77 -18.08 13.44
C GLU A 654 17.53 -19.05 12.52
N ILE A 655 18.25 -18.56 11.50
CA ILE A 655 18.99 -19.41 10.56
C ILE A 655 20.43 -19.58 11.07
N SER A 656 20.81 -20.83 11.36
CA SER A 656 22.16 -21.14 11.83
C SER A 656 23.19 -20.98 10.71
N ASN A 657 24.42 -20.55 11.03
CA ASN A 657 25.50 -20.41 10.03
C ASN A 657 25.75 -21.71 9.23
N GLU A 658 25.45 -22.87 9.81
CA GLU A 658 25.62 -24.20 9.20
C GLU A 658 24.53 -24.52 8.15
N GLU A 659 23.35 -23.91 8.25
CA GLU A 659 22.29 -23.98 7.23
C GLU A 659 22.53 -22.98 6.09
N VAL A 660 23.16 -21.84 6.39
CA VAL A 660 23.59 -20.86 5.38
C VAL A 660 24.66 -21.46 4.47
N ASP A 661 25.66 -22.14 5.05
CA ASP A 661 26.72 -22.79 4.26
C ASP A 661 26.15 -23.90 3.34
N LYS A 662 25.15 -24.66 3.80
CA LYS A 662 24.45 -25.67 2.97
C LYS A 662 23.59 -25.07 1.86
N MET A 663 22.97 -23.91 2.09
CA MET A 663 22.20 -23.22 1.06
C MET A 663 23.11 -22.62 -0.02
N LEU A 664 24.27 -22.10 0.37
CA LEU A 664 25.28 -21.59 -0.56
C LEU A 664 25.94 -22.72 -1.37
N GLU A 665 26.19 -23.88 -0.77
CA GLU A 665 26.69 -25.07 -1.48
C GLU A 665 25.68 -25.63 -2.49
N GLY A 666 24.38 -25.55 -2.21
CA GLY A 666 23.32 -25.99 -3.14
C GLY A 666 23.05 -25.05 -4.32
N ILE A 667 23.49 -23.78 -4.25
CA ILE A 667 23.39 -22.80 -5.33
C ILE A 667 24.63 -22.85 -6.25
N ALA A 668 25.75 -23.36 -5.74
CA ALA A 668 26.99 -23.56 -6.49
C ALA A 668 27.06 -24.89 -7.27
N SER A 669 26.07 -25.77 -7.08
CA SER A 669 25.86 -27.03 -7.84
C SER A 669 24.73 -26.89 -8.85
#